data_AF-A0AAF0FAV8-F1
#
_entry.id   AF-A0AAF0FAV8-F1
#
_cell.length_a   1.000
_cell.length_b   1.000
_cell.length_c   1.000
_cell.angle_alpha   90.00
_cell.angle_beta   90.00
_cell.angle_gamma   90.00
#
_symmetry.space_group_name_H-M   'P 1'
#
loop_
_entity.id
_entity.type
_entity.pdbx_description
1 polymer ?
#
loop_
_entity_poly.entity_id
_entity_poly.type
_entity_poly.pdbx_seq_one_letter_code
_entity_poly.pdbx_strand_id
1 'polypeptide(L)'
;MAISVSSAAPLVQTPIQLAVHNHLKEDTRQSDICSTRICTKSRSPVALGNVVRLRSSGVRRRQGLVVHVEQGSTVVLMDVNTQTPVHTYTLAPSDHVCAPPLVVESRQDGSLVRTTYLALNATRGTSLCAWTEHVDTSGRVTANHQTEKRRFEYPGNIQALFVLRSGNLLALESDAVMLLNNLLSKQDAGSELGKVHGTFHLRYDTHVLEAAKSPSGHDAMLLLSDAKTNLEINLVEIHDEAPFLRTVSSVASPSLSGEQEVTSAAFHPDGTLTILYSSGQLSTMQVDWDGQLQTNDHRSTTLVSLRNIRAQVLLLSASHLLVMALPTGDKGKERAAALVWDVDLETVLAQVEWSLGTTPVNDSSISAVCASDAYVSILIDTPHSNVVRSSVLALPISVPTQGLLVHALHAAQQTDAWVHGVSKDYSNQEAKQATLPAPHKMFLSQMQQLAPAQRTSELDNHFSSFLQQESERLRAAEQVKASRKAPKPSLPLAFVQQVLMYALPAIEKGQQPIYAPHTLRYMLERQLLSTSLLPGNALATRIRATQDWSLMYLMLRYVPDLAESHAIITLSDALNQQENPAAPTVARVLQHVLAPPPFSKPALRMALRAHISDNAHILILLDIVFGWIRTVLHAPLTGDAKQEVRSSEGLRTIPTTSISYRTSDVRAPAIQAVVSFGEDLLDTFFPQLLTDSATHASLAEYTRVLTQYTSELQILTKLQTPLATFGQTDKAKNNAKPDPKSKRLALHEASLLVPLYSRESLEI
;
A
#
# COMPACT_ATOMS: atom_id res chain seq x y z
N MET A 1 19.27 -25.50 2.60
CA MET A 1 19.20 -24.04 2.76
C MET A 1 17.97 -23.55 2.00
N ALA A 2 16.87 -23.32 2.71
CA ALA A 2 15.65 -22.76 2.12
C ALA A 2 15.85 -21.25 1.97
N ILE A 3 15.71 -20.74 0.75
CA ILE A 3 15.67 -19.32 0.46
C ILE A 3 14.35 -18.81 1.03
N SER A 4 14.41 -18.06 2.14
CA SER A 4 13.25 -17.37 2.67
C SER A 4 12.86 -16.29 1.65
N VAL A 5 11.83 -16.56 0.86
CA VAL A 5 11.14 -15.51 0.10
C VAL A 5 10.54 -14.58 1.14
N SER A 6 11.20 -13.45 1.37
CA SER A 6 10.67 -12.33 2.15
C SER A 6 9.37 -11.90 1.47
N SER A 7 8.22 -12.32 2.00
CA SER A 7 6.93 -11.83 1.54
C SER A 7 6.84 -10.34 1.85
N ALA A 8 6.46 -9.54 0.85
CA ALA A 8 6.30 -8.10 1.03
C ALA A 8 5.26 -7.80 2.12
N ALA A 9 5.50 -6.75 2.90
CA ALA A 9 4.56 -6.30 3.91
C ALA A 9 3.22 -5.87 3.26
N PRO A 10 2.08 -6.10 3.95
CA PRO A 10 0.79 -5.57 3.51
C PRO A 10 0.86 -4.06 3.32
N LEU A 11 0.34 -3.56 2.21
CA LEU A 11 0.36 -2.15 1.86
C LEU A 11 -0.99 -1.71 1.33
N VAL A 12 -1.46 -0.56 1.79
CA VAL A 12 -2.56 0.19 1.18
C VAL A 12 -2.08 1.60 0.90
N GLN A 13 -2.35 2.09 -0.30
CA GLN A 13 -1.96 3.43 -0.73
C GLN A 13 -3.18 4.34 -0.86
N THR A 14 -2.94 5.64 -0.99
CA THR A 14 -4.00 6.61 -1.24
C THR A 14 -4.73 6.28 -2.54
N PRO A 15 -6.07 6.28 -2.55
CA PRO A 15 -6.83 5.92 -3.74
C PRO A 15 -6.63 6.93 -4.87
N ILE A 16 -6.64 6.41 -6.08
CA ILE A 16 -6.52 7.16 -7.33
C ILE A 16 -7.93 7.43 -7.85
N GLN A 17 -8.23 8.68 -8.19
CA GLN A 17 -9.54 9.05 -8.70
C GLN A 17 -9.65 8.72 -10.19
N LEU A 18 -10.61 7.85 -10.54
CA LEU A 18 -10.84 7.41 -11.92
C LEU A 18 -11.90 8.26 -12.63
N ALA A 19 -13.02 8.53 -11.95
CA ALA A 19 -14.12 9.31 -12.49
C ALA A 19 -14.90 10.06 -11.40
N VAL A 20 -15.58 11.13 -11.80
CA VAL A 20 -16.50 11.89 -10.95
C VAL A 20 -17.75 12.21 -11.75
N HIS A 21 -18.90 11.90 -11.17
CA HIS A 21 -20.20 12.22 -11.72
C HIS A 21 -20.96 13.12 -10.74
N ASN A 22 -21.67 14.12 -11.26
CA ASN A 22 -22.48 15.04 -10.48
C ASN A 22 -23.92 14.98 -11.00
N HIS A 23 -24.88 14.70 -10.11
CA HIS A 23 -26.29 14.52 -10.46
C HIS A 23 -27.18 15.43 -9.62
N LEU A 24 -28.20 16.04 -10.22
CA LEU A 24 -29.16 16.88 -9.49
C LEU A 24 -30.18 16.02 -8.74
N LYS A 25 -30.51 16.40 -7.50
CA LYS A 25 -31.36 15.66 -6.55
C LYS A 25 -32.87 15.79 -6.85
N GLU A 26 -33.28 16.70 -7.73
CA GLU A 26 -34.70 17.02 -7.98
C GLU A 26 -35.43 16.01 -8.90
N ASP A 27 -34.73 15.12 -9.61
CA ASP A 27 -35.34 14.05 -10.43
C ASP A 27 -35.78 12.83 -9.61
N THR A 28 -36.58 13.10 -8.57
CA THR A 28 -37.13 12.14 -7.59
C THR A 28 -37.99 11.00 -8.17
N ARG A 29 -38.14 10.90 -9.50
CA ARG A 29 -38.80 9.77 -10.17
C ARG A 29 -37.91 8.98 -11.15
N GLN A 30 -36.69 9.44 -11.46
CA GLN A 30 -35.87 8.89 -12.54
C GLN A 30 -34.40 8.57 -12.18
N SER A 31 -33.84 9.09 -11.09
CA SER A 31 -32.39 9.03 -10.85
C SER A 31 -31.88 7.89 -9.96
N ASP A 32 -32.70 7.31 -9.08
CA ASP A 32 -32.20 6.49 -7.96
C ASP A 32 -32.51 4.99 -8.14
N ILE A 33 -31.89 4.29 -9.09
CA ILE A 33 -32.19 2.85 -9.28
C ILE A 33 -31.00 1.98 -9.72
N CYS A 34 -29.72 2.38 -9.55
CA CYS A 34 -28.64 1.39 -9.66
C CYS A 34 -28.23 0.88 -8.28
N SER A 35 -28.36 -0.43 -8.07
CA SER A 35 -27.65 -1.12 -7.00
C SER A 35 -26.17 -1.13 -7.38
N THR A 36 -25.32 -0.56 -6.53
CA THR A 36 -23.85 -0.56 -6.68
C THR A 36 -23.25 -1.92 -6.32
N ARG A 37 -23.97 -2.65 -5.46
CA ARG A 37 -23.87 -4.06 -5.07
C ARG A 37 -25.19 -4.43 -4.37
N ILE A 38 -25.48 -5.73 -4.24
CA ILE A 38 -26.60 -6.27 -3.42
C ILE A 38 -26.56 -5.74 -1.97
N CYS A 39 -25.40 -5.25 -1.52
CA CYS A 39 -25.09 -4.92 -0.14
C CYS A 39 -25.34 -3.48 0.34
N THR A 40 -25.93 -2.58 -0.45
CA THR A 40 -26.18 -1.19 -0.02
C THR A 40 -27.67 -0.85 0.01
N LYS A 41 -28.17 -0.37 1.15
CA LYS A 41 -29.49 0.27 1.24
C LYS A 41 -29.57 1.57 0.42
N SER A 42 -28.41 2.10 0.01
CA SER A 42 -28.26 3.31 -0.78
C SER A 42 -28.26 2.98 -2.28
N ARG A 43 -29.16 3.61 -3.02
CA ARG A 43 -29.21 3.58 -4.47
C ARG A 43 -28.36 4.72 -5.01
N SER A 44 -27.62 4.45 -6.08
CA SER A 44 -26.69 5.39 -6.68
C SER A 44 -27.05 5.63 -8.15
N PRO A 45 -26.76 6.81 -8.71
CA PRO A 45 -26.80 7.04 -10.15
C PRO A 45 -25.64 6.34 -10.89
N VAL A 46 -24.66 5.80 -10.17
CA VAL A 46 -23.51 5.07 -10.72
C VAL A 46 -23.48 3.67 -10.10
N ALA A 47 -23.11 2.63 -10.84
CA ALA A 47 -22.87 1.30 -10.26
C ALA A 47 -21.58 0.66 -10.73
N LEU A 48 -20.94 -0.10 -9.83
CA LEU A 48 -19.75 -0.91 -10.13
C LEU A 48 -20.18 -2.36 -10.40
N GLY A 49 -19.73 -2.89 -11.52
CA GLY A 49 -20.02 -4.25 -11.94
C GLY A 49 -18.85 -5.21 -11.86
N ASN A 50 -19.13 -6.47 -12.17
CA ASN A 50 -18.13 -7.54 -12.18
C ASN A 50 -17.65 -7.85 -13.60
N VAL A 51 -16.35 -8.15 -13.73
CA VAL A 51 -15.75 -8.64 -14.96
C VAL A 51 -15.19 -10.03 -14.71
N VAL A 52 -15.70 -11.02 -15.44
CA VAL A 52 -15.38 -12.44 -15.25
C VAL A 52 -14.97 -13.08 -16.58
N ARG A 53 -14.22 -14.17 -16.50
CA ARG A 53 -13.77 -14.98 -17.62
C ARG A 53 -14.15 -16.44 -17.38
N LEU A 54 -14.91 -17.02 -18.30
CA LEU A 54 -15.26 -18.42 -18.32
C LEU A 54 -14.06 -19.26 -18.78
N ARG A 55 -13.76 -20.32 -18.03
CA ARG A 55 -12.78 -21.35 -18.37
C ARG A 55 -13.43 -22.72 -18.19
N SER A 56 -12.83 -23.74 -18.81
CA SER A 56 -13.23 -25.14 -18.56
C SER A 56 -13.16 -25.52 -17.07
N SER A 57 -12.26 -24.88 -16.32
CA SER A 57 -12.08 -25.10 -14.89
C SER A 57 -13.06 -24.34 -14.01
N GLY A 58 -13.84 -23.37 -14.53
CA GLY A 58 -14.68 -22.51 -13.69
C GLY A 58 -14.84 -21.06 -14.14
N VAL A 59 -15.46 -20.26 -13.28
CA VAL A 59 -15.70 -18.82 -13.51
C VAL A 59 -14.66 -18.05 -12.72
N ARG A 60 -13.66 -17.48 -13.42
CA ARG A 60 -12.60 -16.70 -12.76
C ARG A 60 -12.80 -15.22 -13.02
N ARG A 61 -12.68 -14.39 -11.98
CA ARG A 61 -12.64 -12.94 -12.14
C ARG A 61 -11.52 -12.51 -13.10
N ARG A 62 -11.81 -11.57 -14.00
CA ARG A 62 -10.81 -10.98 -14.90
C ARG A 62 -10.08 -9.86 -14.16
N GLN A 63 -8.85 -10.15 -13.74
CA GLN A 63 -8.00 -9.17 -13.06
C GLN A 63 -7.68 -7.96 -13.94
N GLY A 64 -7.72 -6.78 -13.34
CA GLY A 64 -7.28 -5.51 -13.94
C GLY A 64 -8.38 -4.76 -14.71
N LEU A 65 -9.55 -5.36 -14.90
CA LEU A 65 -10.69 -4.71 -15.56
C LEU A 65 -11.82 -4.44 -14.57
N VAL A 66 -12.43 -3.27 -14.70
CA VAL A 66 -13.63 -2.87 -13.95
C VAL A 66 -14.61 -2.25 -14.90
N VAL A 67 -15.88 -2.62 -14.74
CA VAL A 67 -16.99 -2.00 -15.45
C VAL A 67 -17.75 -1.11 -14.47
N HIS A 68 -18.06 0.10 -14.89
CA HIS A 68 -19.01 0.95 -14.19
C HIS A 68 -20.04 1.47 -15.17
N VAL A 69 -21.21 1.82 -14.64
CA VAL A 69 -22.29 2.41 -15.42
C VAL A 69 -22.73 3.70 -14.77
N GLU A 70 -22.91 4.73 -15.58
CA GLU A 70 -23.56 5.99 -15.24
C GLU A 70 -24.97 5.98 -15.83
N GLN A 71 -25.97 6.19 -14.98
CA GLN A 71 -27.38 6.15 -15.35
C GLN A 71 -27.69 7.09 -16.53
N GLY A 72 -28.39 6.58 -17.54
CA GLY A 72 -28.84 7.36 -18.71
C GLY A 72 -27.70 7.94 -19.57
N SER A 73 -26.45 7.51 -19.34
CA SER A 73 -25.26 8.08 -19.98
C SER A 73 -24.43 6.99 -20.64
N THR A 74 -23.62 6.26 -19.87
CA THR A 74 -22.63 5.35 -20.44
C THR A 74 -22.33 4.15 -19.55
N VAL A 75 -21.97 3.03 -20.18
CA VAL A 75 -21.30 1.90 -19.54
C VAL A 75 -19.84 1.95 -19.95
N VAL A 76 -18.93 2.03 -18.99
CA VAL A 76 -17.49 2.14 -19.24
C VAL A 76 -16.79 0.91 -18.66
N LEU A 77 -16.13 0.16 -19.54
CA LEU A 77 -15.15 -0.86 -19.16
C LEU A 77 -13.77 -0.20 -19.12
N MET A 78 -13.11 -0.22 -17.97
CA MET A 78 -11.83 0.45 -17.73
C MET A 78 -10.76 -0.55 -17.30
N ASP A 79 -9.54 -0.36 -17.80
CA ASP A 79 -8.35 -1.02 -17.25
C ASP A 79 -7.83 -0.19 -16.08
N VAL A 80 -7.83 -0.78 -14.90
CA VAL A 80 -7.48 -0.10 -13.65
C VAL A 80 -5.97 0.15 -13.55
N ASN A 81 -5.15 -0.65 -14.24
CA ASN A 81 -3.70 -0.50 -14.19
C ASN A 81 -3.25 0.70 -15.03
N THR A 82 -3.85 0.89 -16.21
CA THR A 82 -3.56 2.01 -17.11
C THR A 82 -4.47 3.22 -16.87
N GLN A 83 -5.57 3.04 -16.13
CA GLN A 83 -6.62 4.04 -15.89
C GLN A 83 -7.27 4.53 -17.21
N THR A 84 -7.29 3.67 -18.22
CA THR A 84 -7.84 4.00 -19.54
C THR A 84 -9.11 3.22 -19.81
N PRO A 85 -10.14 3.84 -20.42
CA PRO A 85 -11.30 3.10 -20.91
C PRO A 85 -10.87 2.12 -22.00
N VAL A 86 -11.24 0.85 -21.83
CA VAL A 86 -11.09 -0.23 -22.81
C VAL A 86 -12.24 -0.17 -23.81
N HIS A 87 -13.46 0.06 -23.31
CA HIS A 87 -14.65 0.19 -24.14
C HIS A 87 -15.71 1.05 -23.45
N THR A 88 -16.52 1.77 -24.24
CA THR A 88 -17.62 2.58 -23.73
C THR A 88 -18.86 2.35 -24.58
N TYR A 89 -19.98 2.01 -23.93
CA TYR A 89 -21.30 1.95 -24.56
C TYR A 89 -22.11 3.16 -24.14
N THR A 90 -22.80 3.81 -25.08
CA THR A 90 -23.74 4.91 -24.78
C THR A 90 -25.13 4.35 -24.53
N LEU A 91 -25.76 4.80 -23.45
CA LEU A 91 -27.14 4.48 -23.09
C LEU A 91 -28.07 5.59 -23.58
N ALA A 92 -29.33 5.25 -23.85
CA ALA A 92 -30.33 6.28 -24.07
C ALA A 92 -30.63 7.00 -22.74
N PRO A 93 -31.00 8.29 -22.74
CA PRO A 93 -31.40 8.98 -21.51
C PRO A 93 -32.60 8.34 -20.79
N SER A 94 -33.42 7.58 -21.53
CA SER A 94 -34.55 6.80 -21.01
C SER A 94 -34.17 5.41 -20.49
N ASP A 95 -32.95 4.94 -20.76
CA ASP A 95 -32.47 3.64 -20.31
C ASP A 95 -32.08 3.76 -18.83
N HIS A 96 -32.94 3.22 -17.96
CA HIS A 96 -32.72 3.19 -16.52
C HIS A 96 -32.17 1.83 -16.11
N VAL A 97 -30.93 1.77 -15.67
CA VAL A 97 -30.30 0.54 -15.20
C VAL A 97 -30.85 0.18 -13.82
N CYS A 98 -31.06 -1.12 -13.57
CA CYS A 98 -31.63 -1.63 -12.33
C CYS A 98 -30.73 -2.63 -11.57
N ALA A 99 -29.69 -3.16 -12.22
CA ALA A 99 -28.70 -4.05 -11.62
C ALA A 99 -27.27 -3.63 -12.01
N PRO A 100 -26.25 -3.93 -11.20
CA PRO A 100 -24.86 -3.70 -11.58
C PRO A 100 -24.52 -4.42 -12.90
N PRO A 101 -23.68 -3.83 -13.77
CA PRO A 101 -23.32 -4.44 -15.04
C PRO A 101 -22.48 -5.71 -14.84
N LEU A 102 -22.63 -6.69 -15.73
CA LEU A 102 -21.84 -7.93 -15.71
C LEU A 102 -21.14 -8.10 -17.05
N VAL A 103 -19.82 -8.21 -17.03
CA VAL A 103 -19.00 -8.45 -18.24
C VAL A 103 -18.42 -9.85 -18.19
N VAL A 104 -18.69 -10.64 -19.21
CA VAL A 104 -18.27 -12.04 -19.30
C VAL A 104 -17.38 -12.24 -20.53
N GLU A 105 -16.14 -12.69 -20.32
CA GLU A 105 -15.27 -13.16 -21.38
C GLU A 105 -15.38 -14.67 -21.53
N SER A 106 -15.75 -15.17 -22.71
CA SER A 106 -15.92 -16.60 -23.00
C SER A 106 -15.30 -16.97 -24.34
N ARG A 107 -15.09 -18.27 -24.59
CA ARG A 107 -14.66 -18.75 -25.91
C ARG A 107 -15.87 -19.26 -26.68
N GLN A 108 -16.11 -18.69 -27.86
CA GLN A 108 -17.16 -19.09 -28.79
C GLN A 108 -16.55 -19.39 -30.15
N ASP A 109 -16.81 -20.58 -30.69
CA ASP A 109 -16.30 -21.06 -31.99
C ASP A 109 -14.77 -20.89 -32.15
N GLY A 110 -14.03 -21.08 -31.05
CA GLY A 110 -12.56 -20.93 -31.00
C GLY A 110 -12.06 -19.49 -30.84
N SER A 111 -12.94 -18.49 -30.98
CA SER A 111 -12.62 -17.07 -30.76
C SER A 111 -12.94 -16.63 -29.32
N LEU A 112 -12.20 -15.65 -28.79
CA LEU A 112 -12.53 -15.05 -27.49
C LEU A 112 -13.56 -13.94 -27.71
N VAL A 113 -14.63 -13.97 -26.93
CA VAL A 113 -15.76 -13.05 -27.03
C VAL A 113 -15.98 -12.44 -25.66
N ARG A 114 -16.27 -11.14 -25.62
CA ARG A 114 -16.68 -10.41 -24.42
C ARG A 114 -18.14 -10.00 -24.57
N THR A 115 -18.95 -10.32 -23.57
CA THR A 115 -20.36 -9.97 -23.52
C THR A 115 -20.63 -9.09 -22.30
N THR A 116 -21.14 -7.89 -22.52
CA THR A 116 -21.57 -6.95 -21.48
C THR A 116 -23.08 -7.05 -21.30
N TYR A 117 -23.50 -7.53 -20.13
CA TYR A 117 -24.89 -7.65 -19.72
C TYR A 117 -25.32 -6.45 -18.88
N LEU A 118 -26.51 -5.93 -19.18
CA LEU A 118 -27.10 -4.79 -18.49
C LEU A 118 -28.60 -4.99 -18.33
N ALA A 119 -29.08 -4.91 -17.09
CA ALA A 119 -30.50 -4.99 -16.77
C ALA A 119 -31.11 -3.58 -16.75
N LEU A 120 -32.10 -3.32 -17.62
CA LEU A 120 -32.80 -2.05 -17.72
C LEU A 120 -34.23 -2.17 -17.21
N ASN A 121 -34.76 -1.14 -16.54
CA ASN A 121 -36.18 -1.10 -16.18
C ASN A 121 -37.04 -1.03 -17.45
N ALA A 122 -38.04 -1.90 -17.52
CA ALA A 122 -39.05 -1.93 -18.57
C ALA A 122 -40.45 -1.74 -17.97
N THR A 123 -41.45 -1.50 -18.83
CA THR A 123 -42.84 -1.30 -18.38
C THR A 123 -43.47 -2.54 -17.74
N ARG A 124 -42.92 -3.73 -18.01
CA ARG A 124 -43.41 -5.04 -17.54
C ARG A 124 -42.31 -5.89 -16.89
N GLY A 125 -41.36 -5.26 -16.20
CA GLY A 125 -40.24 -5.95 -15.53
C GLY A 125 -38.91 -5.36 -15.96
N THR A 126 -38.00 -6.23 -16.42
CA THR A 126 -36.62 -5.87 -16.78
C THR A 126 -36.33 -6.20 -18.24
N SER A 127 -35.74 -5.27 -18.99
CA SER A 127 -35.15 -5.53 -20.30
C SER A 127 -33.66 -5.82 -20.15
N LEU A 128 -33.24 -7.06 -20.37
CA LEU A 128 -31.85 -7.50 -20.33
C LEU A 128 -31.18 -7.26 -21.68
N CYS A 129 -30.23 -6.33 -21.71
CA CYS A 129 -29.38 -6.03 -22.86
C CYS A 129 -28.07 -6.81 -22.80
N ALA A 130 -27.64 -7.37 -23.93
CA ALA A 130 -26.34 -8.00 -24.09
C ALA A 130 -25.60 -7.41 -25.29
N TRP A 131 -24.42 -6.82 -25.07
CA TRP A 131 -23.51 -6.41 -26.14
C TRP A 131 -22.37 -7.41 -26.25
N THR A 132 -22.19 -7.99 -27.42
CA THR A 132 -21.20 -9.05 -27.67
C THR A 132 -20.16 -8.56 -28.67
N GLU A 133 -18.89 -8.62 -28.28
CA GLU A 133 -17.74 -8.20 -29.09
C GLU A 133 -16.69 -9.30 -29.16
N HIS A 134 -16.07 -9.47 -30.33
CA HIS A 134 -14.93 -10.37 -30.47
C HIS A 134 -13.66 -9.65 -30.01
N VAL A 135 -12.88 -10.31 -29.17
CA VAL A 135 -11.66 -9.76 -28.57
C VAL A 135 -10.48 -10.68 -28.84
N ASP A 136 -9.29 -10.10 -28.96
CA ASP A 136 -8.04 -10.85 -29.06
C ASP A 136 -7.59 -11.36 -27.67
N THR A 137 -6.47 -12.08 -27.63
CA THR A 137 -5.90 -12.59 -26.37
C THR A 137 -5.46 -11.49 -25.40
N SER A 138 -5.19 -10.29 -25.90
CA SER A 138 -4.88 -9.09 -25.10
C SER A 138 -6.13 -8.41 -24.55
N GLY A 139 -7.32 -8.81 -25.01
CA GLY A 139 -8.61 -8.22 -24.63
C GLY A 139 -9.00 -7.00 -25.44
N ARG A 140 -8.33 -6.73 -26.57
CA ARG A 140 -8.68 -5.65 -27.51
C ARG A 140 -9.72 -6.14 -28.51
N VAL A 141 -10.66 -5.27 -28.86
CA VAL A 141 -11.70 -5.57 -29.85
C VAL A 141 -11.07 -5.80 -31.21
N THR A 142 -11.41 -6.92 -31.85
CA THR A 142 -10.94 -7.23 -33.20
C THR A 142 -11.77 -6.47 -34.22
N ALA A 143 -11.13 -5.64 -35.06
CA ALA A 143 -11.79 -4.75 -36.02
C ALA A 143 -12.67 -5.47 -37.08
N ASN A 144 -12.53 -6.78 -37.23
CA ASN A 144 -13.22 -7.57 -38.26
C ASN A 144 -14.66 -7.95 -37.89
N HIS A 145 -15.11 -7.72 -36.66
CA HIS A 145 -16.44 -8.10 -36.19
C HIS A 145 -17.20 -6.91 -35.60
N GLN A 146 -18.43 -6.68 -36.07
CA GLN A 146 -19.33 -5.68 -35.50
C GLN A 146 -19.87 -6.16 -34.16
N THR A 147 -20.03 -5.25 -33.21
CA THR A 147 -20.66 -5.52 -31.91
C THR A 147 -22.12 -5.93 -32.11
N GLU A 148 -22.49 -7.12 -31.65
CA GLU A 148 -23.86 -7.60 -31.69
C GLU A 148 -24.62 -7.16 -30.44
N LYS A 149 -25.77 -6.50 -30.59
CA LYS A 149 -26.65 -6.10 -29.48
C LYS A 149 -27.91 -6.95 -29.49
N ARG A 150 -28.18 -7.64 -28.39
CA ARG A 150 -29.44 -8.37 -28.14
C ARG A 150 -30.20 -7.78 -26.96
N ARG A 151 -31.53 -7.87 -27.00
CA ARG A 151 -32.44 -7.47 -25.93
C ARG A 151 -33.42 -8.59 -25.64
N PHE A 152 -33.66 -8.84 -24.36
CA PHE A 152 -34.59 -9.84 -23.86
C PHE A 152 -35.48 -9.21 -22.79
N GLU A 153 -36.79 -9.37 -22.90
CA GLU A 153 -37.74 -8.87 -21.90
C GLU A 153 -38.00 -9.96 -20.85
N TYR A 154 -37.76 -9.60 -19.60
CA TYR A 154 -37.91 -10.46 -18.43
C TYR A 154 -39.02 -9.92 -17.52
N PRO A 155 -39.99 -10.74 -17.08
CA PRO A 155 -41.16 -10.26 -16.36
C PRO A 155 -40.89 -9.77 -14.93
N GLY A 156 -39.75 -10.15 -14.33
CA GLY A 156 -39.38 -9.77 -12.96
C GLY A 156 -38.42 -8.59 -12.88
N ASN A 157 -38.09 -8.19 -11.65
CA ASN A 157 -37.16 -7.08 -11.36
C ASN A 157 -35.80 -7.62 -10.94
N ILE A 158 -34.85 -7.61 -11.87
CA ILE A 158 -33.50 -8.13 -11.63
C ILE A 158 -32.71 -7.11 -10.80
N GLN A 159 -32.15 -7.56 -9.69
CA GLN A 159 -31.29 -6.76 -8.80
C GLN A 159 -29.79 -7.04 -9.02
N ALA A 160 -29.45 -8.27 -9.42
CA ALA A 160 -28.08 -8.67 -9.73
C ALA A 160 -28.05 -9.80 -10.74
N LEU A 161 -26.91 -9.91 -11.45
CA LEU A 161 -26.63 -10.93 -12.44
C LEU A 161 -25.32 -11.64 -12.11
N PHE A 162 -25.32 -12.95 -12.24
CA PHE A 162 -24.14 -13.81 -12.15
C PHE A 162 -24.08 -14.73 -13.36
N VAL A 163 -22.89 -15.26 -13.65
CA VAL A 163 -22.70 -16.24 -14.70
C VAL A 163 -22.23 -17.56 -14.11
N LEU A 164 -22.73 -18.66 -14.66
CA LEU A 164 -22.34 -20.02 -14.31
C LEU A 164 -21.21 -20.52 -15.20
N ARG A 165 -20.61 -21.65 -14.83
CA ARG A 165 -19.58 -22.30 -15.65
C ARG A 165 -20.09 -22.66 -17.05
N SER A 166 -21.36 -23.01 -17.17
CA SER A 166 -22.04 -23.31 -18.43
C SER A 166 -22.24 -22.10 -19.34
N GLY A 167 -22.08 -20.88 -18.80
CA GLY A 167 -22.43 -19.64 -19.48
C GLY A 167 -23.89 -19.23 -19.32
N ASN A 168 -24.72 -20.05 -18.67
CA ASN A 168 -26.04 -19.62 -18.23
C ASN A 168 -25.94 -18.52 -17.17
N LEU A 169 -26.99 -17.72 -17.03
CA LEU A 169 -27.03 -16.59 -16.11
C LEU A 169 -27.90 -16.93 -14.91
N LEU A 170 -27.46 -16.50 -13.72
CA LEU A 170 -28.34 -16.40 -12.57
C LEU A 170 -28.80 -14.96 -12.43
N ALA A 171 -30.10 -14.75 -12.39
CA ALA A 171 -30.68 -13.47 -12.04
C ALA A 171 -31.24 -13.53 -10.61
N LEU A 172 -30.94 -12.48 -9.85
CA LEU A 172 -31.39 -12.32 -8.49
C LEU A 172 -32.57 -11.34 -8.45
N GLU A 173 -33.67 -11.75 -7.85
CA GLU A 173 -34.85 -10.91 -7.57
C GLU A 173 -34.95 -10.60 -6.07
N SER A 174 -35.92 -9.75 -5.69
CA SER A 174 -36.17 -9.42 -4.28
C SER A 174 -36.61 -10.61 -3.40
N ASP A 175 -37.13 -11.67 -4.01
CA ASP A 175 -37.74 -12.84 -3.36
C ASP A 175 -37.51 -14.15 -4.14
N ALA A 176 -36.60 -14.15 -5.10
CA ALA A 176 -36.31 -15.35 -5.89
C ALA A 176 -34.91 -15.36 -6.48
N VAL A 177 -34.43 -16.56 -6.79
CA VAL A 177 -33.28 -16.80 -7.65
C VAL A 177 -33.76 -17.48 -8.92
N MET A 178 -33.25 -17.01 -10.05
CA MET A 178 -33.66 -17.39 -11.38
C MET A 178 -32.48 -17.93 -12.16
N LEU A 179 -32.66 -19.08 -12.80
CA LEU A 179 -31.76 -19.60 -13.82
C LEU A 179 -32.27 -19.17 -15.19
N LEU A 180 -31.45 -18.42 -15.91
CA LEU A 180 -31.72 -17.93 -17.25
C LEU A 180 -30.79 -18.59 -18.25
N ASN A 181 -31.34 -18.99 -19.40
CA ASN A 181 -30.54 -19.57 -20.48
C ASN A 181 -29.53 -18.56 -21.02
N ASN A 182 -28.37 -19.06 -21.44
CA ASN A 182 -27.32 -18.25 -22.04
C ASN A 182 -27.87 -17.46 -23.24
N LEU A 183 -27.82 -16.13 -23.14
CA LEU A 183 -28.29 -15.20 -24.17
C LEU A 183 -27.49 -15.26 -25.48
N LEU A 184 -26.33 -15.93 -25.46
CA LEU A 184 -25.49 -16.18 -26.63
C LEU A 184 -25.95 -17.39 -27.44
N SER A 185 -26.75 -18.29 -26.85
CA SER A 185 -27.34 -19.41 -27.59
C SER A 185 -28.32 -18.89 -28.65
N LYS A 186 -28.29 -19.46 -29.86
CA LYS A 186 -29.18 -19.04 -30.97
C LYS A 186 -30.60 -19.59 -30.83
N GLN A 187 -30.82 -20.53 -29.91
CA GLN A 187 -32.09 -21.18 -29.63
C GLN A 187 -32.44 -20.89 -28.16
N ASP A 188 -33.61 -20.29 -27.92
CA ASP A 188 -34.16 -20.01 -26.58
C ASP A 188 -33.35 -19.09 -25.66
N ALA A 189 -32.67 -18.10 -26.25
CA ALA A 189 -31.91 -17.07 -25.53
C ALA A 189 -32.76 -16.34 -24.48
N GLY A 190 -32.31 -16.36 -23.22
CA GLY A 190 -32.94 -15.63 -22.11
C GLY A 190 -34.16 -16.31 -21.50
N SER A 191 -34.62 -17.45 -22.03
CA SER A 191 -35.73 -18.20 -21.44
C SER A 191 -35.45 -18.58 -19.99
N GLU A 192 -36.52 -18.55 -19.18
CA GLU A 192 -36.49 -19.05 -17.81
C GLU A 192 -36.31 -20.56 -17.81
N LEU A 193 -35.21 -21.00 -17.21
CA LEU A 193 -34.84 -22.42 -17.09
C LEU A 193 -35.28 -22.99 -15.75
N GLY A 194 -35.29 -22.17 -14.69
CA GLY A 194 -35.76 -22.58 -13.38
C GLY A 194 -35.87 -21.40 -12.41
N LYS A 195 -36.76 -21.51 -11.44
CA LYS A 195 -37.01 -20.49 -10.42
C LYS A 195 -37.16 -21.12 -9.04
N VAL A 196 -36.45 -20.58 -8.06
CA VAL A 196 -36.67 -20.86 -6.65
C VAL A 196 -37.15 -19.60 -5.97
N HIS A 197 -38.36 -19.67 -5.41
CA HIS A 197 -38.89 -18.63 -4.55
C HIS A 197 -38.42 -18.86 -3.12
N GLY A 198 -38.08 -17.79 -2.43
CA GLY A 198 -37.77 -17.81 -1.00
C GLY A 198 -37.85 -16.40 -0.43
N THR A 199 -37.96 -16.27 0.88
CA THR A 199 -37.88 -14.95 1.53
C THR A 199 -36.43 -14.48 1.58
N PHE A 200 -35.81 -14.32 0.41
CA PHE A 200 -34.45 -13.85 0.26
C PHE A 200 -34.47 -12.32 0.27
N HIS A 201 -34.68 -11.69 1.42
CA HIS A 201 -34.44 -10.25 1.55
C HIS A 201 -32.93 -10.00 1.51
N LEU A 202 -32.41 -9.97 0.29
CA LEU A 202 -31.01 -9.89 -0.01
C LEU A 202 -30.56 -8.45 0.19
N ARG A 203 -29.79 -8.27 1.25
CA ARG A 203 -29.22 -6.98 1.67
C ARG A 203 -27.70 -7.02 1.68
N TYR A 204 -27.07 -8.13 1.28
CA TYR A 204 -25.66 -8.44 1.54
C TYR A 204 -25.00 -9.22 0.39
N ASP A 205 -23.67 -9.36 0.42
CA ASP A 205 -22.87 -9.99 -0.64
C ASP A 205 -23.31 -11.45 -0.90
N THR A 206 -23.25 -11.87 -2.16
CA THR A 206 -23.64 -13.23 -2.59
C THR A 206 -22.52 -13.86 -3.40
N HIS A 207 -22.25 -15.13 -3.14
CA HIS A 207 -21.15 -15.84 -3.79
C HIS A 207 -21.65 -17.10 -4.49
N VAL A 208 -21.20 -17.30 -5.74
CA VAL A 208 -21.44 -18.54 -6.48
C VAL A 208 -20.28 -19.50 -6.19
N LEU A 209 -20.57 -20.61 -5.54
CA LEU A 209 -19.66 -21.72 -5.33
C LEU A 209 -19.58 -22.59 -6.59
N GLU A 210 -18.38 -23.01 -6.94
CA GLU A 210 -18.17 -23.93 -8.06
C GLU A 210 -18.45 -25.37 -7.66
N ALA A 211 -18.85 -26.20 -8.64
CA ALA A 211 -19.12 -27.63 -8.50
C ALA A 211 -18.16 -28.43 -7.60
N ALA A 212 -16.85 -28.18 -7.66
CA ALA A 212 -15.84 -28.88 -6.85
C ALA A 212 -15.92 -28.57 -5.34
N LYS A 213 -16.59 -27.48 -4.97
CA LYS A 213 -16.85 -27.02 -3.60
C LYS A 213 -18.31 -27.21 -3.18
N SER A 214 -19.14 -27.84 -4.02
CA SER A 214 -20.56 -28.07 -3.74
C SER A 214 -20.83 -29.43 -3.09
N PRO A 215 -21.95 -29.60 -2.39
CA PRO A 215 -22.39 -30.86 -1.80
C PRO A 215 -22.56 -32.02 -2.78
N SER A 216 -23.06 -31.69 -3.97
CA SER A 216 -23.64 -32.65 -4.92
C SER A 216 -22.84 -32.76 -6.22
N GLY A 217 -21.74 -32.02 -6.35
CA GLY A 217 -20.97 -31.91 -7.59
C GLY A 217 -21.59 -30.98 -8.63
N HIS A 218 -22.60 -30.19 -8.25
CA HIS A 218 -23.27 -29.18 -9.09
C HIS A 218 -22.89 -27.75 -8.69
N ASP A 219 -23.06 -26.75 -9.55
CA ASP A 219 -22.82 -25.37 -9.11
C ASP A 219 -23.81 -25.01 -7.98
N ALA A 220 -23.39 -24.16 -7.04
CA ALA A 220 -24.24 -23.75 -5.92
C ALA A 220 -24.07 -22.26 -5.62
N MET A 221 -25.08 -21.63 -5.02
CA MET A 221 -25.04 -20.23 -4.63
C MET A 221 -25.31 -20.11 -3.13
N LEU A 222 -24.43 -19.39 -2.44
CA LEU A 222 -24.63 -18.99 -1.05
C LEU A 222 -25.26 -17.60 -1.01
N LEU A 223 -26.37 -17.51 -0.30
CA LEU A 223 -27.19 -16.32 -0.15
C LEU A 223 -27.27 -15.93 1.31
N LEU A 224 -26.91 -14.68 1.62
CA LEU A 224 -27.10 -14.11 2.94
C LEU A 224 -28.36 -13.25 2.95
N SER A 225 -29.42 -13.73 3.63
CA SER A 225 -30.72 -13.08 3.65
C SER A 225 -31.13 -12.64 5.05
N ASP A 226 -31.85 -11.53 5.11
CA ASP A 226 -32.44 -11.01 6.35
C ASP A 226 -33.85 -11.58 6.54
N ALA A 227 -34.00 -12.63 7.36
CA ALA A 227 -35.33 -13.07 7.80
C ALA A 227 -35.84 -12.09 8.88
N LYS A 228 -37.17 -11.98 9.05
CA LYS A 228 -37.83 -10.99 9.93
C LYS A 228 -37.24 -10.81 11.34
N THR A 229 -36.48 -11.77 11.83
CA THR A 229 -35.84 -11.74 13.15
C THR A 229 -34.37 -12.18 13.15
N ASN A 230 -33.87 -12.84 12.10
CA ASN A 230 -32.54 -13.46 12.05
C ASN A 230 -31.92 -13.37 10.66
N LEU A 231 -30.60 -13.25 10.61
CA LEU A 231 -29.83 -13.45 9.37
C LEU A 231 -29.69 -14.94 9.08
N GLU A 232 -30.06 -15.35 7.87
CA GLU A 232 -29.98 -16.73 7.40
C GLU A 232 -29.01 -16.86 6.23
N ILE A 233 -28.20 -17.92 6.26
CA ILE A 233 -27.36 -18.32 5.14
C ILE A 233 -28.09 -19.46 4.42
N ASN A 234 -28.49 -19.21 3.18
CA ASN A 234 -29.18 -20.17 2.33
C ASN A 234 -28.23 -20.73 1.28
N LEU A 235 -28.23 -22.05 1.11
CA LEU A 235 -27.52 -22.73 0.03
C LEU A 235 -28.53 -23.17 -1.05
N VAL A 236 -28.37 -22.63 -2.25
CA VAL A 236 -29.16 -22.97 -3.43
C VAL A 236 -28.31 -23.79 -4.40
N GLU A 237 -28.68 -25.04 -4.63
CA GLU A 237 -28.09 -25.89 -5.67
C GLU A 237 -28.64 -25.55 -7.04
N ILE A 238 -27.74 -25.62 -8.02
CA ILE A 238 -27.98 -25.22 -9.40
C ILE A 238 -27.70 -26.42 -10.30
N HIS A 239 -28.77 -27.07 -10.75
CA HIS A 239 -28.68 -28.18 -11.68
C HIS A 239 -28.77 -27.62 -13.08
N ASP A 240 -27.63 -27.49 -13.75
CA ASP A 240 -27.58 -26.90 -15.09
C ASP A 240 -27.88 -27.92 -16.20
N GLU A 241 -27.49 -29.19 -16.00
CA GLU A 241 -27.72 -30.29 -16.96
C GLU A 241 -29.21 -30.69 -17.06
N ALA A 242 -29.93 -30.56 -15.94
CA ALA A 242 -31.38 -30.64 -15.87
C ALA A 242 -31.83 -29.34 -15.21
N PRO A 243 -32.17 -28.30 -16.00
CA PRO A 243 -32.31 -26.92 -15.53
C PRO A 243 -33.35 -26.81 -14.41
N PHE A 244 -32.91 -26.79 -13.17
CA PHE A 244 -33.72 -26.42 -12.01
C PHE A 244 -32.84 -25.93 -10.87
N LEU A 245 -33.47 -25.17 -9.98
CA LEU A 245 -32.86 -24.67 -8.76
C LEU A 245 -33.49 -25.39 -7.57
N ARG A 246 -32.70 -25.64 -6.52
CA ARG A 246 -33.19 -26.24 -5.28
C ARG A 246 -32.54 -25.61 -4.06
N THR A 247 -33.33 -25.13 -3.10
CA THR A 247 -32.82 -24.79 -1.77
C THR A 247 -32.48 -26.08 -1.02
N VAL A 248 -31.23 -26.25 -0.66
CA VAL A 248 -30.72 -27.47 -0.01
C VAL A 248 -30.80 -27.34 1.50
N SER A 249 -30.45 -26.17 2.03
CA SER A 249 -30.36 -25.92 3.46
C SER A 249 -30.39 -24.42 3.76
N SER A 250 -30.82 -24.09 4.98
CA SER A 250 -30.70 -22.76 5.58
C SER A 250 -30.13 -22.93 6.98
N VAL A 251 -29.16 -22.10 7.35
CA VAL A 251 -28.65 -22.03 8.72
C VAL A 251 -28.76 -20.59 9.23
N ALA A 252 -29.30 -20.43 10.44
CA ALA A 252 -29.29 -19.13 11.11
C ALA A 252 -27.86 -18.79 11.55
N SER A 253 -27.45 -17.54 11.34
CA SER A 253 -26.17 -17.04 11.84
C SER A 253 -26.16 -17.04 13.38
N PRO A 254 -25.15 -17.62 14.05
CA PRO A 254 -25.13 -17.81 15.50
C PRO A 254 -25.06 -16.50 16.31
N SER A 255 -24.72 -15.38 15.68
CA SER A 255 -24.46 -14.09 16.34
C SER A 255 -25.68 -13.17 16.51
N LEU A 256 -26.90 -13.59 16.16
CA LEU A 256 -28.12 -12.78 16.40
C LEU A 256 -28.82 -13.15 17.70
N SER A 257 -28.29 -12.61 18.80
CA SER A 257 -29.08 -12.41 20.03
C SER A 257 -29.26 -10.90 20.25
N GLY A 258 -30.05 -10.24 19.40
CA GLY A 258 -30.42 -8.82 19.54
C GLY A 258 -30.76 -8.11 18.22
N GLU A 259 -31.43 -6.95 18.30
CA GLU A 259 -31.79 -6.05 17.18
C GLU A 259 -30.57 -5.32 16.60
N GLN A 260 -29.53 -6.04 16.15
CA GLN A 260 -28.37 -5.43 15.49
C GLN A 260 -28.54 -5.40 13.97
N GLU A 261 -28.51 -4.20 13.39
CA GLU A 261 -28.58 -4.02 11.93
C GLU A 261 -27.24 -4.37 11.28
N VAL A 262 -27.22 -5.32 10.34
CA VAL A 262 -26.00 -5.62 9.57
C VAL A 262 -25.75 -4.47 8.58
N THR A 263 -24.53 -3.92 8.65
CA THR A 263 -24.05 -2.82 7.82
C THR A 263 -23.42 -3.32 6.53
N SER A 264 -22.61 -4.38 6.59
CA SER A 264 -21.96 -4.98 5.44
C SER A 264 -21.59 -6.44 5.72
N ALA A 265 -21.50 -7.28 4.68
CA ALA A 265 -20.96 -8.62 4.80
C ALA A 265 -20.14 -8.96 3.55
N ALA A 266 -19.17 -9.85 3.70
CA ALA A 266 -18.31 -10.34 2.62
C ALA A 266 -18.11 -11.86 2.77
N PHE A 267 -18.08 -12.55 1.64
CA PHE A 267 -17.86 -14.00 1.58
C PHE A 267 -16.62 -14.32 0.74
N HIS A 268 -15.74 -15.16 1.27
CA HIS A 268 -14.56 -15.65 0.56
C HIS A 268 -14.84 -17.05 -0.04
N PRO A 269 -14.31 -17.39 -1.22
CA PRO A 269 -14.49 -18.72 -1.83
C PRO A 269 -14.10 -19.90 -0.95
N ASP A 270 -13.26 -19.69 0.06
CA ASP A 270 -12.82 -20.75 0.99
C ASP A 270 -13.79 -21.01 2.15
N GLY A 271 -14.97 -20.38 2.14
CA GLY A 271 -16.01 -20.60 3.15
C GLY A 271 -16.05 -19.54 4.25
N THR A 272 -15.07 -18.63 4.29
CA THR A 272 -15.03 -17.58 5.31
C THR A 272 -16.09 -16.51 5.05
N LEU A 273 -16.96 -16.28 6.03
CA LEU A 273 -17.98 -15.25 6.03
C LEU A 273 -17.64 -14.21 7.11
N THR A 274 -17.56 -12.94 6.72
CA THR A 274 -17.39 -11.82 7.64
C THR A 274 -18.59 -10.88 7.56
N ILE A 275 -19.12 -10.49 8.72
CA ILE A 275 -20.30 -9.65 8.88
C ILE A 275 -19.94 -8.47 9.81
N LEU A 276 -20.18 -7.26 9.35
CA LEU A 276 -20.05 -6.02 10.13
C LEU A 276 -21.43 -5.50 10.52
N TYR A 277 -21.66 -5.34 11.82
CA TYR A 277 -22.88 -4.80 12.41
C TYR A 277 -22.77 -3.30 12.67
N SER A 278 -23.92 -2.61 12.73
CA SER A 278 -24.01 -1.17 13.05
C SER A 278 -23.46 -0.83 14.44
N SER A 279 -23.45 -1.82 15.34
CA SER A 279 -22.81 -1.80 16.66
C SER A 279 -21.27 -1.72 16.62
N GLY A 280 -20.67 -1.78 15.42
CA GLY A 280 -19.23 -1.89 15.21
C GLY A 280 -18.69 -3.30 15.45
N GLN A 281 -19.55 -4.28 15.76
CA GLN A 281 -19.14 -5.67 15.92
C GLN A 281 -18.80 -6.29 14.56
N LEU A 282 -17.64 -6.91 14.45
CA LEU A 282 -17.17 -7.65 13.29
C LEU A 282 -17.16 -9.14 13.65
N SER A 283 -18.09 -9.89 13.06
CA SER A 283 -18.22 -11.33 13.22
C SER A 283 -17.60 -12.04 12.02
N THR A 284 -16.67 -12.95 12.26
CA THR A 284 -16.15 -13.87 11.24
C THR A 284 -16.53 -15.28 11.62
N MET A 285 -16.94 -16.08 10.63
CA MET A 285 -17.23 -17.51 10.80
C MET A 285 -16.82 -18.27 9.55
N GLN A 286 -16.54 -19.56 9.72
CA GLN A 286 -16.29 -20.47 8.63
C GLN A 286 -17.59 -21.20 8.30
N VAL A 287 -18.05 -21.06 7.06
CA VAL A 287 -19.23 -21.76 6.53
C VAL A 287 -18.74 -23.05 5.88
N ASP A 288 -19.12 -24.18 6.46
CA ASP A 288 -18.76 -25.50 5.98
C ASP A 288 -20.00 -26.34 5.68
N TRP A 289 -19.80 -27.38 4.88
CA TRP A 289 -20.84 -28.29 4.46
C TRP A 289 -20.46 -29.74 4.81
N ASP A 290 -21.18 -30.32 5.78
CA ASP A 290 -21.08 -31.74 6.14
C ASP A 290 -22.49 -32.38 6.14
N GLY A 291 -23.12 -32.39 4.95
CA GLY A 291 -24.49 -32.87 4.75
C GLY A 291 -25.59 -31.91 5.23
N GLN A 292 -25.24 -30.95 6.09
CA GLN A 292 -26.00 -29.74 6.40
C GLN A 292 -25.05 -28.56 6.47
N LEU A 293 -25.58 -27.36 6.21
CA LEU A 293 -24.82 -26.11 6.30
C LEU A 293 -24.53 -25.82 7.78
N GLN A 294 -23.26 -25.73 8.13
CA GLN A 294 -22.81 -25.44 9.49
C GLN A 294 -21.94 -24.19 9.50
N THR A 295 -22.00 -23.47 10.61
CA THR A 295 -21.11 -22.33 10.88
C THR A 295 -20.18 -22.70 12.02
N ASN A 296 -18.88 -22.67 11.75
CA ASN A 296 -17.81 -23.02 12.66
C ASN A 296 -16.89 -21.81 12.90
N ASP A 297 -15.98 -21.93 13.89
CA ASP A 297 -14.92 -20.94 14.17
C ASP A 297 -15.41 -19.48 14.27
N HIS A 298 -16.52 -19.28 14.98
CA HIS A 298 -17.08 -17.95 15.19
C HIS A 298 -16.14 -17.08 16.04
N ARG A 299 -15.62 -16.01 15.44
CA ARG A 299 -14.83 -14.96 16.10
C ARG A 299 -15.57 -13.64 16.01
N SER A 300 -15.46 -12.82 17.06
CA SER A 300 -16.16 -11.55 17.13
C SER A 300 -15.28 -10.49 17.77
N THR A 301 -14.94 -9.45 17.02
CA THR A 301 -14.16 -8.30 17.49
C THR A 301 -15.01 -7.04 17.41
N THR A 302 -14.92 -6.14 18.40
CA THR A 302 -15.67 -4.88 18.35
C THR A 302 -14.78 -3.73 17.93
N LEU A 303 -15.10 -3.12 16.79
CA LEU A 303 -14.46 -1.92 16.27
C LEU A 303 -15.28 -0.71 16.71
N VAL A 304 -14.99 -0.20 17.91
CA VAL A 304 -15.73 0.93 18.52
C VAL A 304 -15.74 2.14 17.61
N SER A 305 -14.64 2.39 16.89
CA SER A 305 -14.52 3.50 15.95
C SER A 305 -15.41 3.35 14.70
N LEU A 306 -16.06 2.22 14.46
CA LEU A 306 -17.00 2.01 13.35
C LEU A 306 -18.47 2.07 13.76
N ARG A 307 -18.76 2.32 15.04
CA ARG A 307 -20.13 2.42 15.55
C ARG A 307 -20.91 3.52 14.85
N ASN A 308 -22.05 3.17 14.27
CA ASN A 308 -22.91 4.08 13.52
C ASN A 308 -22.20 4.78 12.33
N ILE A 309 -21.07 4.24 11.86
CA ILE A 309 -20.36 4.76 10.69
C ILE A 309 -20.73 3.94 9.46
N ARG A 310 -20.82 4.60 8.31
CA ARG A 310 -20.97 3.91 7.02
C ARG A 310 -19.64 3.22 6.69
N ALA A 311 -19.67 1.89 6.71
CA ALA A 311 -18.51 1.08 6.42
C ALA A 311 -18.89 -0.09 5.51
N GLN A 312 -17.91 -0.55 4.73
CA GLN A 312 -18.02 -1.72 3.89
C GLN A 312 -16.83 -2.64 4.10
N VAL A 313 -17.11 -3.94 4.13
CA VAL A 313 -16.11 -4.97 4.28
C VAL A 313 -15.96 -5.77 2.98
N LEU A 314 -14.73 -6.21 2.70
CA LEU A 314 -14.39 -6.98 1.50
C LEU A 314 -13.23 -7.92 1.81
N LEU A 315 -13.40 -9.23 1.63
CA LEU A 315 -12.33 -10.21 1.84
C LEU A 315 -11.36 -10.19 0.65
N LEU A 316 -10.09 -9.87 0.93
CA LEU A 316 -9.01 -9.87 -0.06
C LEU A 316 -8.34 -11.24 -0.18
N SER A 317 -8.36 -12.00 0.91
CA SER A 317 -7.94 -13.39 1.00
C SER A 317 -8.71 -14.06 2.15
N ALA A 318 -8.45 -15.35 2.42
CA ALA A 318 -9.09 -16.06 3.54
C ALA A 318 -8.78 -15.43 4.92
N SER A 319 -7.63 -14.76 5.08
CA SER A 319 -7.18 -14.19 6.36
C SER A 319 -7.17 -12.65 6.39
N HIS A 320 -7.35 -11.99 5.25
CA HIS A 320 -7.25 -10.54 5.16
C HIS A 320 -8.53 -9.89 4.68
N LEU A 321 -8.99 -8.93 5.46
CA LEU A 321 -10.21 -8.16 5.25
C LEU A 321 -9.87 -6.70 4.99
N LEU A 322 -10.40 -6.14 3.90
CA LEU A 322 -10.44 -4.70 3.70
C LEU A 322 -11.68 -4.14 4.37
N VAL A 323 -11.50 -3.22 5.31
CA VAL A 323 -12.57 -2.42 5.90
C VAL A 323 -12.43 -1.00 5.38
N MET A 324 -13.43 -0.51 4.65
CA MET A 324 -13.51 0.90 4.27
C MET A 324 -14.56 1.58 5.12
N ALA A 325 -14.22 2.74 5.67
CA ALA A 325 -15.09 3.52 6.53
C ALA A 325 -15.15 4.97 6.03
N LEU A 326 -16.32 5.58 6.20
CA LEU A 326 -16.55 7.01 6.00
C LEU A 326 -16.77 7.69 7.36
N PRO A 327 -15.71 7.89 8.17
CA PRO A 327 -15.87 8.50 9.49
C PRO A 327 -16.34 9.95 9.40
N THR A 328 -17.45 10.24 10.09
CA THR A 328 -18.00 11.59 10.24
C THR A 328 -17.13 12.38 11.21
N GLY A 329 -16.26 13.24 10.68
CA GLY A 329 -15.37 14.06 11.49
C GLY A 329 -16.08 15.29 12.09
N ASP A 330 -16.06 15.43 13.42
CA ASP A 330 -16.59 16.57 14.24
C ASP A 330 -16.14 18.00 13.80
N LYS A 331 -15.23 18.15 12.82
CA LYS A 331 -14.59 19.42 12.46
C LYS A 331 -14.51 19.68 10.96
N GLY A 332 -15.59 19.43 10.22
CA GLY A 332 -15.82 19.97 8.86
C GLY A 332 -14.84 19.53 7.77
N LYS A 333 -13.96 18.56 8.04
CA LYS A 333 -13.11 17.89 7.05
C LYS A 333 -13.22 16.40 7.27
N GLU A 334 -14.24 15.80 6.67
CA GLU A 334 -14.43 14.36 6.74
C GLU A 334 -13.41 13.63 5.87
N ARG A 335 -12.96 12.49 6.39
CA ARG A 335 -11.95 11.62 5.77
C ARG A 335 -12.58 10.28 5.51
N ALA A 336 -12.25 9.65 4.40
CA ALA A 336 -12.46 8.22 4.24
C ALA A 336 -11.22 7.48 4.74
N ALA A 337 -11.41 6.28 5.28
CA ALA A 337 -10.35 5.42 5.74
C ALA A 337 -10.48 4.04 5.07
N ALA A 338 -9.36 3.43 4.72
CA ALA A 338 -9.28 2.04 4.31
C ALA A 338 -8.26 1.31 5.19
N LEU A 339 -8.67 0.16 5.73
CA LEU A 339 -7.94 -0.62 6.72
C LEU A 339 -7.79 -2.05 6.21
N VAL A 340 -6.56 -2.58 6.24
CA VAL A 340 -6.33 -4.02 6.04
C VAL A 340 -6.26 -4.66 7.40
N TRP A 341 -7.29 -5.45 7.70
CA TRP A 341 -7.47 -6.18 8.93
C TRP A 341 -7.06 -7.65 8.72
N ASP A 342 -6.15 -8.15 9.54
CA ASP A 342 -5.88 -9.57 9.66
C ASP A 342 -6.95 -10.18 10.56
N VAL A 343 -7.79 -11.04 9.98
CA VAL A 343 -8.92 -11.68 10.68
C VAL A 343 -8.43 -12.78 11.63
N ASP A 344 -7.26 -13.35 11.37
CA ASP A 344 -6.68 -14.39 12.23
C ASP A 344 -5.97 -13.82 13.43
N LEU A 345 -5.27 -12.71 13.24
CA LEU A 345 -4.51 -12.03 14.30
C LEU A 345 -5.30 -10.93 15.00
N GLU A 346 -6.46 -10.55 14.48
CA GLU A 346 -7.30 -9.44 14.95
C GLU A 346 -6.55 -8.10 15.00
N THR A 347 -5.72 -7.84 13.98
CA THR A 347 -4.87 -6.63 13.92
C THR A 347 -4.99 -5.87 12.61
N VAL A 348 -4.93 -4.54 12.68
CA VAL A 348 -4.80 -3.65 11.51
C VAL A 348 -3.35 -3.67 11.01
N LEU A 349 -3.12 -4.26 9.84
CA LEU A 349 -1.80 -4.37 9.23
C LEU A 349 -1.38 -3.11 8.47
N ALA A 350 -2.34 -2.44 7.83
CA ALA A 350 -2.10 -1.22 7.08
C ALA A 350 -3.36 -0.33 7.10
N GLN A 351 -3.15 0.98 7.09
CA GLN A 351 -4.23 1.96 6.99
C GLN A 351 -3.86 3.11 6.07
N VAL A 352 -4.87 3.65 5.40
CA VAL A 352 -4.77 4.93 4.70
C VAL A 352 -6.01 5.76 4.96
N GLU A 353 -5.81 7.06 5.16
CA GLU A 353 -6.88 8.05 5.25
C GLU A 353 -6.72 9.08 4.15
N TRP A 354 -7.83 9.51 3.55
CA TRP A 354 -7.84 10.58 2.56
C TRP A 354 -9.07 11.48 2.72
N SER A 355 -8.95 12.73 2.27
CA SER A 355 -10.04 13.71 2.37
C SER A 355 -10.97 13.61 1.16
N LEU A 356 -12.29 13.68 1.39
CA LEU A 356 -13.31 13.55 0.33
C LEU A 356 -13.62 14.88 -0.39
N GLY A 357 -13.07 16.00 0.07
CA GLY A 357 -13.22 17.33 -0.56
C GLY A 357 -14.64 17.91 -0.51
N THR A 358 -15.60 17.19 0.06
CA THR A 358 -16.99 17.61 0.31
C THR A 358 -17.33 17.27 1.76
N THR A 359 -18.33 17.95 2.33
CA THR A 359 -18.92 17.56 3.62
C THR A 359 -19.98 16.49 3.35
N PRO A 360 -19.74 15.22 3.69
CA PRO A 360 -20.73 14.16 3.63
C PRO A 360 -21.93 14.57 4.50
N VAL A 361 -23.13 14.49 3.92
CA VAL A 361 -24.37 14.46 4.71
C VAL A 361 -24.56 13.01 5.17
N ASN A 362 -25.34 12.79 6.23
CA ASN A 362 -25.65 11.46 6.82
C ASN A 362 -26.08 10.37 5.80
N ASP A 363 -26.45 10.75 4.58
CA ASP A 363 -26.88 9.88 3.49
C ASP A 363 -25.74 9.39 2.56
N SER A 364 -24.48 9.64 2.90
CA SER A 364 -23.35 9.17 2.08
C SER A 364 -23.21 7.66 2.06
N SER A 365 -22.77 7.10 0.93
CA SER A 365 -22.64 5.65 0.75
C SER A 365 -21.25 5.29 0.20
N ILE A 366 -20.82 4.07 0.52
CA ILE A 366 -19.58 3.49 0.02
C ILE A 366 -19.85 2.09 -0.53
N SER A 367 -19.29 1.81 -1.70
CA SER A 367 -19.39 0.53 -2.40
C SER A 367 -18.02 0.17 -2.98
N ALA A 368 -17.64 -1.10 -3.00
CA ALA A 368 -16.33 -1.50 -3.50
C ALA A 368 -16.30 -2.92 -4.04
N VAL A 369 -15.40 -3.15 -4.99
CA VAL A 369 -15.27 -4.42 -5.70
C VAL A 369 -13.79 -4.67 -6.05
N CYS A 370 -13.25 -5.87 -5.79
CA CYS A 370 -11.83 -6.21 -6.03
C CYS A 370 -11.41 -6.22 -7.53
N ALA A 371 -10.99 -5.10 -8.13
CA ALA A 371 -10.57 -5.07 -9.55
C ALA A 371 -9.46 -6.08 -9.91
N SER A 372 -8.46 -6.22 -9.03
CA SER A 372 -7.35 -7.17 -9.14
C SER A 372 -6.78 -7.45 -7.75
N ASP A 373 -5.78 -8.32 -7.68
CA ASP A 373 -5.03 -8.55 -6.43
C ASP A 373 -4.26 -7.29 -5.98
N ALA A 374 -4.06 -6.33 -6.91
CA ALA A 374 -3.34 -5.08 -6.68
C ALA A 374 -4.26 -3.86 -6.50
N TYR A 375 -5.55 -3.96 -6.84
CA TYR A 375 -6.46 -2.82 -6.85
C TYR A 375 -7.89 -3.20 -6.43
N VAL A 376 -8.51 -2.33 -5.62
CA VAL A 376 -9.93 -2.38 -5.30
C VAL A 376 -10.60 -1.14 -5.87
N SER A 377 -11.65 -1.29 -6.66
CA SER A 377 -12.44 -0.15 -7.12
C SER A 377 -13.47 0.22 -6.07
N ILE A 378 -13.55 1.51 -5.76
CA ILE A 378 -14.41 2.11 -4.74
C ILE A 378 -15.32 3.12 -5.42
N LEU A 379 -16.59 3.12 -5.06
CA LEU A 379 -17.57 4.13 -5.38
C LEU A 379 -18.00 4.79 -4.07
N ILE A 380 -17.88 6.11 -4.03
CA ILE A 380 -18.31 6.92 -2.89
C ILE A 380 -19.34 7.92 -3.39
N ASP A 381 -20.54 7.85 -2.81
CA ASP A 381 -21.60 8.82 -3.07
C ASP A 381 -21.68 9.80 -1.91
N THR A 382 -21.47 11.07 -2.22
CA THR A 382 -21.58 12.19 -1.28
C THR A 382 -22.72 13.10 -1.72
N PRO A 383 -23.88 13.06 -1.05
CA PRO A 383 -24.95 14.03 -1.28
C PRO A 383 -24.54 15.39 -0.70
N HIS A 384 -24.62 16.44 -1.51
CA HIS A 384 -24.35 17.81 -1.14
C HIS A 384 -25.51 18.71 -1.58
N SER A 385 -26.31 19.19 -0.61
CA SER A 385 -27.55 19.96 -0.85
C SER A 385 -28.46 19.33 -1.90
N ASN A 386 -28.39 19.82 -3.14
CA ASN A 386 -29.18 19.43 -4.31
C ASN A 386 -28.38 18.66 -5.37
N VAL A 387 -27.12 18.29 -5.11
CA VAL A 387 -26.28 17.52 -6.03
C VAL A 387 -25.72 16.28 -5.33
N VAL A 388 -25.89 15.10 -5.93
CA VAL A 388 -25.18 13.89 -5.53
C VAL A 388 -23.89 13.81 -6.34
N ARG A 389 -22.75 13.80 -5.65
CA ARG A 389 -21.44 13.58 -6.26
C ARG A 389 -21.03 12.13 -6.05
N SER A 390 -20.90 11.39 -7.15
CA SER A 390 -20.46 9.99 -7.19
C SER A 390 -19.02 9.95 -7.67
N SER A 391 -18.10 9.46 -6.83
CA SER A 391 -16.67 9.37 -7.16
C SER A 391 -16.26 7.91 -7.30
N VAL A 392 -15.75 7.53 -8.47
CA VAL A 392 -15.15 6.22 -8.72
C VAL A 392 -13.64 6.33 -8.52
N LEU A 393 -13.12 5.51 -7.61
CA LEU A 393 -11.72 5.49 -7.19
C LEU A 393 -11.14 4.08 -7.39
N ALA A 394 -9.82 4.00 -7.54
CA ALA A 394 -9.05 2.76 -7.47
C ALA A 394 -8.09 2.83 -6.27
N LEU A 395 -8.27 1.93 -5.31
CA LEU A 395 -7.41 1.78 -4.13
C LEU A 395 -6.31 0.76 -4.42
N PRO A 396 -5.04 1.18 -4.52
CA PRO A 396 -3.92 0.26 -4.66
C PRO A 396 -3.69 -0.49 -3.35
N ILE A 397 -3.62 -1.81 -3.44
CA ILE A 397 -3.50 -2.72 -2.31
C ILE A 397 -2.51 -3.83 -2.63
N SER A 398 -1.75 -4.30 -1.65
CA SER A 398 -0.88 -5.46 -1.78
C SER A 398 -0.92 -6.23 -0.49
N VAL A 399 -1.40 -7.46 -0.52
CA VAL A 399 -1.57 -8.29 0.67
C VAL A 399 -1.10 -9.72 0.36
N PRO A 400 -0.34 -10.37 1.26
CA PRO A 400 0.04 -11.77 1.08
C PRO A 400 -1.19 -12.69 1.12
N THR A 401 -1.05 -13.90 0.57
CA THR A 401 -2.14 -14.90 0.55
C THR A 401 -2.50 -15.43 1.94
N GLN A 402 -1.59 -15.33 2.91
CA GLN A 402 -1.76 -15.77 4.29
C GLN A 402 -1.22 -14.71 5.25
N GLY A 403 -1.91 -14.53 6.38
CA GLY A 403 -1.44 -13.70 7.49
C GLY A 403 -0.11 -14.22 8.02
N LEU A 404 0.85 -13.31 8.24
CA LEU A 404 2.15 -13.64 8.82
C LEU A 404 2.34 -12.81 10.08
N LEU A 405 2.64 -13.48 11.19
CA LEU A 405 2.91 -12.85 12.49
C LEU A 405 3.94 -11.72 12.41
N VAL A 406 4.93 -11.85 11.53
CA VAL A 406 5.98 -10.84 11.32
C VAL A 406 5.39 -9.48 10.91
N HIS A 407 4.30 -9.47 10.16
CA HIS A 407 3.64 -8.24 9.71
C HIS A 407 2.73 -7.64 10.78
N ALA A 408 2.25 -8.45 11.73
CA ALA A 408 1.47 -7.98 12.88
C ALA A 408 2.35 -7.48 14.04
N LEU A 409 3.66 -7.77 14.04
CA LEU A 409 4.59 -7.20 15.02
C LEU A 409 4.58 -5.67 14.90
N HIS A 410 4.25 -4.99 16.01
CA HIS A 410 4.05 -3.54 16.11
C HIS A 410 2.74 -2.97 15.52
N ALA A 411 1.86 -3.80 14.97
CA ALA A 411 0.52 -3.40 14.48
C ALA A 411 -0.50 -3.12 15.60
N ALA A 412 -0.19 -3.48 16.85
CA ALA A 412 -1.05 -3.29 18.01
C ALA A 412 -1.46 -1.81 18.18
N GLN A 413 -0.51 -0.87 18.07
CA GLN A 413 -0.79 0.56 18.21
C GLN A 413 -1.78 1.10 17.15
N GLN A 414 -1.73 0.55 15.94
CA GLN A 414 -2.68 0.91 14.88
C GLN A 414 -4.07 0.35 15.17
N THR A 415 -4.11 -0.88 15.71
CA THR A 415 -5.34 -1.60 16.05
C THR A 415 -6.08 -0.93 17.22
N ASP A 416 -5.35 -0.46 18.23
CA ASP A 416 -5.92 0.17 19.43
C ASP A 416 -6.81 1.38 19.10
N ALA A 417 -6.44 2.17 18.10
CA ALA A 417 -7.23 3.33 17.66
C ALA A 417 -8.63 2.96 17.14
N TRP A 418 -8.81 1.73 16.66
CA TRP A 418 -10.07 1.23 16.10
C TRP A 418 -10.87 0.41 17.10
N VAL A 419 -10.19 -0.32 17.98
CA VAL A 419 -10.81 -1.18 19.00
C VAL A 419 -11.24 -0.38 20.24
N HIS A 420 -10.41 0.54 20.74
CA HIS A 420 -10.70 1.31 21.96
C HIS A 420 -11.34 2.68 21.68
N GLY A 421 -11.41 3.10 20.41
CA GLY A 421 -11.84 4.42 20.02
C GLY A 421 -10.77 5.48 20.28
N VAL A 422 -10.77 6.56 19.49
CA VAL A 422 -9.95 7.75 19.78
C VAL A 422 -10.53 8.43 21.01
N SER A 423 -10.21 7.92 22.21
CA SER A 423 -10.48 8.66 23.42
C SER A 423 -9.62 9.92 23.34
N LYS A 424 -10.29 11.09 23.23
CA LYS A 424 -9.65 12.41 23.32
C LYS A 424 -8.90 12.59 24.67
N ASP A 425 -8.98 11.61 25.57
CA ASP A 425 -8.29 11.53 26.86
C ASP A 425 -6.93 10.80 26.84
N TYR A 426 -6.52 10.19 25.72
CA TYR A 426 -5.22 9.48 25.63
C TYR A 426 -3.99 10.40 25.71
N SER A 427 -4.16 11.72 25.65
CA SER A 427 -3.04 12.64 25.92
C SER A 427 -2.73 12.81 27.42
N ASN A 428 -3.56 12.32 28.34
CA ASN A 428 -3.37 12.53 29.78
C ASN A 428 -3.52 11.31 30.70
N GLN A 429 -3.94 10.13 30.21
CA GLN A 429 -4.23 8.99 31.10
C GLN A 429 -3.24 7.83 31.06
N GLU A 430 -2.63 7.45 29.92
CA GLU A 430 -1.64 6.35 29.93
C GLU A 430 -0.24 6.77 30.42
N ALA A 431 0.10 8.05 30.34
CA ALA A 431 1.30 8.59 30.98
C ALA A 431 1.23 8.56 32.52
N LYS A 432 0.07 8.23 33.12
CA LYS A 432 -0.09 8.11 34.57
C LYS A 432 0.08 6.69 35.13
N GLN A 433 0.12 5.63 34.31
CA GLN A 433 0.13 4.26 34.86
C GLN A 433 1.05 3.22 34.20
N ALA A 434 2.04 3.62 33.40
CA ALA A 434 3.25 2.79 33.34
C ALA A 434 3.99 2.97 34.68
N THR A 435 4.09 1.93 35.50
CA THR A 435 4.88 1.94 36.75
C THR A 435 6.36 2.20 36.43
N LEU A 436 6.72 3.47 36.27
CA LEU A 436 8.09 3.92 36.09
C LEU A 436 8.91 3.43 37.30
N PRO A 437 10.10 2.84 37.07
CA PRO A 437 11.00 2.47 38.15
C PRO A 437 11.28 3.68 39.07
N ALA A 438 11.40 3.43 40.38
CA ALA A 438 11.66 4.46 41.39
C ALA A 438 12.72 5.52 41.01
N PRO A 439 13.90 5.17 40.44
CA PRO A 439 14.91 6.19 40.08
C PRO A 439 14.42 7.17 38.99
N HIS A 440 13.65 6.68 38.02
CA HIS A 440 13.08 7.51 36.95
C HIS A 440 12.00 8.47 37.49
N LYS A 441 11.17 8.00 38.45
CA LYS A 441 10.16 8.85 39.10
C LYS A 441 10.80 9.95 39.94
N MET A 442 11.87 9.64 40.69
CA MET A 442 12.59 10.63 41.48
C MET A 442 13.19 11.72 40.60
N PHE A 443 13.85 11.36 39.50
CA PHE A 443 14.38 12.32 38.53
C PHE A 443 13.28 13.25 37.97
N LEU A 444 12.16 12.69 37.50
CA LEU A 444 11.06 13.48 36.95
C LEU A 444 10.45 14.43 38.00
N SER A 445 10.33 13.99 39.25
CA SER A 445 9.84 14.84 40.33
C SER A 445 10.78 16.01 40.65
N GLN A 446 12.10 15.80 40.59
CA GLN A 446 13.10 16.87 40.75
C GLN A 446 12.99 17.89 39.61
N MET A 447 12.85 17.43 38.36
CA MET A 447 12.67 18.31 37.21
C MET A 447 11.35 19.10 37.26
N GLN A 448 10.28 18.51 37.79
CA GLN A 448 8.98 19.18 37.93
C GLN A 448 9.00 20.33 38.95
N GLN A 449 9.87 20.27 39.97
CA GLN A 449 10.02 21.32 40.98
C GLN A 449 10.67 22.60 40.42
N LEU A 450 11.36 22.52 39.30
CA LEU A 450 11.98 23.68 38.63
C LEU A 450 10.96 24.47 37.79
N ALA A 451 11.19 25.77 37.63
CA ALA A 451 10.38 26.61 36.73
C ALA A 451 10.55 26.19 35.26
N PRO A 452 9.54 26.33 34.38
CA PRO A 452 9.58 25.83 33.00
C PRO A 452 10.81 26.26 32.18
N ALA A 453 11.25 27.52 32.32
CA ALA A 453 12.43 28.04 31.63
C ALA A 453 13.75 27.49 32.20
N GLN A 454 13.79 27.19 33.51
CA GLN A 454 14.96 26.61 34.18
C GLN A 454 15.08 25.11 33.91
N ARG A 455 13.95 24.42 33.67
CA ARG A 455 13.93 22.98 33.36
C ARG A 455 14.84 22.65 32.17
N THR A 456 14.70 23.37 31.05
CA THR A 456 15.48 23.06 29.85
C THR A 456 16.97 23.39 30.02
N SER A 457 17.30 24.49 30.71
CA SER A 457 18.69 24.91 30.94
C SER A 457 19.45 23.97 31.88
N GLU A 458 18.79 23.47 32.93
CA GLU A 458 19.40 22.59 33.93
C GLU A 458 19.32 21.10 33.56
N LEU A 459 18.58 20.76 32.50
CA LEU A 459 18.32 19.38 32.11
C LEU A 459 19.62 18.62 31.78
N ASP A 460 20.54 19.23 31.03
CA ASP A 460 21.79 18.56 30.62
C ASP A 460 22.65 18.15 31.83
N ASN A 461 22.73 19.01 32.85
CA ASN A 461 23.48 18.75 34.07
C ASN A 461 22.82 17.63 34.90
N HIS A 462 21.50 17.71 35.09
CA HIS A 462 20.77 16.73 35.90
C HIS A 462 20.69 15.38 35.19
N PHE A 463 20.47 15.36 33.88
CA PHE A 463 20.37 14.15 33.08
C PHE A 463 21.72 13.41 32.98
N SER A 464 22.83 14.15 32.81
CA SER A 464 24.16 13.54 32.81
C SER A 464 24.53 12.94 34.16
N SER A 465 24.22 13.62 35.27
CA SER A 465 24.39 13.09 36.63
C SER A 465 23.55 11.83 36.86
N PHE A 466 22.28 11.85 36.46
CA PHE A 466 21.38 10.69 36.53
C PHE A 466 21.94 9.49 35.75
N LEU A 467 22.40 9.71 34.51
CA LEU A 467 22.98 8.66 33.69
C LEU A 467 24.25 8.07 34.28
N GLN A 468 25.09 8.89 34.93
CA GLN A 468 26.29 8.41 35.62
C GLN A 468 25.90 7.50 36.79
N GLN A 469 24.99 7.96 37.66
CA GLN A 469 24.50 7.19 38.81
C GLN A 469 23.86 5.85 38.39
N GLU A 470 23.01 5.86 37.36
CA GLU A 470 22.36 4.63 36.89
C GLU A 470 23.37 3.69 36.23
N SER A 471 24.37 4.22 35.50
CA SER A 471 25.44 3.41 34.93
C SER A 471 26.35 2.79 36.00
N GLU A 472 26.61 3.49 37.11
CA GLU A 472 27.38 2.98 38.24
C GLU A 472 26.61 1.90 39.00
N ARG A 473 25.32 2.11 39.21
CA ARG A 473 24.41 1.11 39.79
C ARG A 473 24.38 -0.18 38.96
N LEU A 474 24.29 -0.08 37.64
CA LEU A 474 24.35 -1.25 36.75
C LEU A 474 25.71 -1.94 36.77
N ARG A 475 26.81 -1.18 36.79
CA ARG A 475 28.16 -1.77 36.94
C ARG A 475 28.33 -2.50 38.27
N ALA A 476 27.79 -1.96 39.36
CA ALA A 476 27.84 -2.58 40.68
C ALA A 476 27.02 -3.89 40.71
N ALA A 477 25.87 -3.93 40.03
CA ALA A 477 25.04 -5.11 39.92
C ALA A 477 25.67 -6.23 39.04
N GLU A 478 26.30 -5.87 37.93
CA GLU A 478 26.88 -6.83 36.97
C GLU A 478 28.38 -7.13 37.19
N GLN A 479 29.02 -6.49 38.18
CA GLN A 479 30.45 -6.62 38.48
C GLN A 479 31.41 -6.33 37.31
N VAL A 480 31.03 -5.46 36.38
CA VAL A 480 31.82 -5.13 35.18
C VAL A 480 32.63 -3.84 35.39
N LYS A 481 33.94 -3.88 35.12
CA LYS A 481 34.82 -2.69 35.13
C LYS A 481 34.46 -1.71 34.00
N ALA A 482 34.67 -0.41 34.23
CA ALA A 482 34.40 0.63 33.24
C ALA A 482 35.15 0.37 31.92
N SER A 483 34.42 0.03 30.87
CA SER A 483 34.92 -0.25 29.53
C SER A 483 33.86 0.14 28.49
N ARG A 484 34.24 0.30 27.23
CA ARG A 484 33.30 0.55 26.11
C ARG A 484 32.23 -0.56 25.95
N LYS A 485 32.45 -1.72 26.59
CA LYS A 485 31.51 -2.86 26.65
C LYS A 485 30.61 -2.86 27.89
N ALA A 486 30.64 -1.83 28.74
CA ALA A 486 29.80 -1.75 29.93
C ALA A 486 28.30 -1.69 29.55
N PRO A 487 27.41 -2.29 30.36
CA PRO A 487 25.97 -2.24 30.15
C PRO A 487 25.49 -0.79 30.14
N LYS A 488 24.67 -0.48 29.14
CA LYS A 488 24.09 0.84 28.92
C LYS A 488 22.73 0.89 29.64
N PRO A 489 22.38 1.97 30.38
CA PRO A 489 21.10 2.05 31.07
C PRO A 489 19.92 1.98 30.10
N SER A 490 18.96 1.11 30.40
CA SER A 490 17.70 0.97 29.66
C SER A 490 16.74 2.08 30.07
N LEU A 491 16.32 2.91 29.11
CA LEU A 491 15.40 4.02 29.37
C LEU A 491 13.99 3.65 28.88
N PRO A 492 12.97 3.59 29.77
CA PRO A 492 11.60 3.31 29.37
C PRO A 492 11.03 4.41 28.46
N LEU A 493 10.14 4.04 27.52
CA LEU A 493 9.56 4.95 26.54
C LEU A 493 8.85 6.16 27.18
N ALA A 494 8.04 5.93 28.22
CA ALA A 494 7.33 6.98 28.94
C ALA A 494 8.27 7.99 29.62
N PHE A 495 9.44 7.53 30.07
CA PHE A 495 10.47 8.41 30.62
C PHE A 495 11.11 9.26 29.52
N VAL A 496 11.48 8.64 28.39
CA VAL A 496 12.06 9.33 27.23
C VAL A 496 11.10 10.41 26.71
N GLN A 497 9.80 10.13 26.63
CA GLN A 497 8.79 11.08 26.17
C GLN A 497 8.71 12.32 27.07
N GLN A 498 8.68 12.14 28.40
CA GLN A 498 8.63 13.27 29.33
C GLN A 498 9.93 14.08 29.34
N VAL A 499 11.09 13.42 29.30
CA VAL A 499 12.38 14.11 29.21
C VAL A 499 12.53 14.86 27.88
N LEU A 500 12.04 14.29 26.78
CA LEU A 500 12.02 14.94 25.47
C LEU A 500 11.16 16.21 25.46
N MET A 501 10.01 16.21 26.15
CA MET A 501 9.19 17.41 26.31
C MET A 501 9.91 18.53 27.07
N TYR A 502 10.78 18.19 28.02
CA TYR A 502 11.62 19.17 28.73
C TYR A 502 12.85 19.61 27.90
N ALA A 503 13.44 18.68 27.13
CA ALA A 503 14.60 18.94 26.29
C ALA A 503 14.28 19.79 25.05
N LEU A 504 13.05 19.65 24.53
CA LEU A 504 12.59 20.29 23.30
C LEU A 504 11.15 20.85 23.48
N PRO A 505 11.01 21.96 24.25
CA PRO A 505 9.71 22.57 24.54
C PRO A 505 8.97 23.02 23.26
N ALA A 506 7.66 23.21 23.37
CA ALA A 506 6.85 23.71 22.25
C ALA A 506 7.24 25.16 21.93
N ILE A 507 7.42 25.46 20.64
CA ILE A 507 7.86 26.78 20.19
C ILE A 507 6.64 27.71 20.17
N GLU A 508 6.66 28.73 21.03
CA GLU A 508 5.74 29.86 20.95
C GLU A 508 6.23 30.84 19.86
N LYS A 509 5.30 31.38 19.06
CA LYS A 509 5.65 32.23 17.90
C LYS A 509 6.48 33.44 18.35
N GLY A 510 7.72 33.55 17.86
CA GLY A 510 8.58 34.72 18.02
C GLY A 510 9.68 34.63 19.08
N GLN A 511 9.81 33.51 19.80
CA GLN A 511 10.93 33.29 20.75
C GLN A 511 11.98 32.33 20.17
N GLN A 512 13.26 32.57 20.52
CA GLN A 512 14.32 31.60 20.20
C GLN A 512 14.10 30.31 21.01
N PRO A 513 14.20 29.13 20.38
CA PRO A 513 14.00 27.87 21.08
C PRO A 513 15.13 27.62 22.07
N ILE A 514 14.79 27.57 23.36
CA ILE A 514 15.68 27.06 24.41
C ILE A 514 15.60 25.53 24.34
N TYR A 515 16.74 24.85 24.21
CA TYR A 515 16.80 23.38 24.12
C TYR A 515 18.02 22.83 24.86
N ALA A 516 17.99 21.53 25.17
CA ALA A 516 19.06 20.81 25.88
C ALA A 516 19.91 19.97 24.90
N PRO A 517 21.02 20.52 24.35
CA PRO A 517 21.77 19.90 23.25
C PRO A 517 22.37 18.54 23.60
N HIS A 518 22.93 18.38 24.80
CA HIS A 518 23.65 17.15 25.16
C HIS A 518 22.68 15.98 25.42
N THR A 519 21.54 16.27 26.05
CA THR A 519 20.46 15.30 26.28
C THR A 519 19.87 14.82 24.96
N LEU A 520 19.56 15.73 24.03
CA LEU A 520 19.01 15.38 22.72
C LEU A 520 20.00 14.56 21.88
N ARG A 521 21.27 14.97 21.87
CA ARG A 521 22.33 14.24 21.19
C ARG A 521 22.45 12.80 21.71
N TYR A 522 22.44 12.63 23.04
CA TYR A 522 22.50 11.31 23.64
C TYR A 522 21.30 10.43 23.26
N MET A 523 20.09 11.00 23.24
CA MET A 523 18.87 10.28 22.85
C MET A 523 18.88 9.87 21.37
N LEU A 524 19.34 10.75 20.47
CA LEU A 524 19.48 10.46 19.05
C LEU A 524 20.56 9.40 18.77
N GLU A 525 21.74 9.53 19.38
CA GLU A 525 22.85 8.56 19.20
C GLU A 525 22.49 7.16 19.73
N ARG A 526 21.54 7.07 20.67
CA ARG A 526 21.00 5.80 21.19
C ARG A 526 19.77 5.28 20.44
N GLN A 527 19.32 5.95 19.37
CA GLN A 527 18.15 5.55 18.59
C GLN A 527 16.88 5.43 19.47
N LEU A 528 16.75 6.27 20.50
CA LEU A 528 15.60 6.25 21.42
C LEU A 528 14.43 7.10 20.93
N LEU A 529 14.60 7.81 19.80
CA LEU A 529 13.64 8.78 19.30
C LEU A 529 12.98 8.30 18.00
N SER A 530 11.66 8.38 18.00
CA SER A 530 10.79 8.24 16.82
C SER A 530 9.96 9.53 16.67
N THR A 531 9.59 9.87 15.44
CA THR A 531 8.74 11.04 15.12
C THR A 531 7.38 11.00 15.83
N SER A 532 6.87 9.81 16.14
CA SER A 532 5.60 9.57 16.84
C SER A 532 5.60 9.96 18.33
N LEU A 533 6.78 10.13 18.94
CA LEU A 533 6.89 10.40 20.38
C LEU A 533 6.37 11.78 20.79
N LEU A 534 6.36 12.73 19.86
CA LEU A 534 5.80 14.06 20.07
C LEU A 534 4.47 14.21 19.35
N PRO A 535 3.46 14.85 19.98
CA PRO A 535 2.16 15.02 19.37
C PRO A 535 2.27 15.84 18.07
N GLY A 536 1.65 15.32 17.00
CA GLY A 536 1.56 15.97 15.70
C GLY A 536 2.83 15.89 14.83
N ASN A 537 3.69 14.88 15.01
CA ASN A 537 4.95 14.71 14.27
C ASN A 537 5.87 15.94 14.34
N ALA A 538 5.79 16.68 15.45
CA ALA A 538 6.46 17.95 15.62
C ALA A 538 7.97 17.84 15.90
N LEU A 539 8.53 16.63 15.97
CA LEU A 539 9.94 16.42 16.28
C LEU A 539 10.85 17.11 15.25
N ALA A 540 10.65 16.83 13.97
CA ALA A 540 11.46 17.38 12.89
C ALA A 540 11.34 18.90 12.80
N THR A 541 10.13 19.44 12.96
CA THR A 541 9.91 20.89 12.91
C THR A 541 10.54 21.62 14.10
N ARG A 542 10.46 21.04 15.30
CA ARG A 542 11.08 21.62 16.50
C ARG A 542 12.61 21.53 16.49
N ILE A 543 13.19 20.41 16.06
CA ILE A 543 14.65 20.28 15.89
C ILE A 543 15.13 21.28 14.84
N ARG A 544 14.45 21.39 13.70
CA ARG A 544 14.79 22.36 12.65
C ARG A 544 14.80 23.80 13.16
N ALA A 545 13.85 24.18 14.01
CA ALA A 545 13.78 25.52 14.58
C ALA A 545 14.99 25.87 15.47
N THR A 546 15.69 24.88 16.04
CA THR A 546 16.92 25.10 16.82
C THR A 546 18.08 25.60 15.97
N GLN A 547 18.01 25.44 14.64
CA GLN A 547 19.08 25.74 13.68
C GLN A 547 20.42 25.04 13.95
N ASP A 548 20.43 24.01 14.81
CA ASP A 548 21.62 23.20 15.07
C ASP A 548 21.73 22.05 14.04
N TRP A 549 22.61 22.26 13.07
CA TRP A 549 22.91 21.28 12.01
C TRP A 549 23.44 19.95 12.55
N SER A 550 24.11 19.95 13.70
CA SER A 550 24.64 18.71 14.29
C SER A 550 23.51 17.78 14.73
N LEU A 551 22.44 18.32 15.31
CA LEU A 551 21.23 17.58 15.68
C LEU A 551 20.44 17.16 14.43
N MET A 552 20.37 18.00 13.40
CA MET A 552 19.71 17.63 12.13
C MET A 552 20.39 16.44 11.45
N TYR A 553 21.72 16.35 11.47
CA TYR A 553 22.44 15.18 10.95
C TYR A 553 22.18 13.91 11.73
N LEU A 554 22.14 14.02 13.06
CA LEU A 554 21.82 12.90 13.93
C LEU A 554 20.38 12.44 13.73
N MET A 555 19.45 13.38 13.51
CA MET A 555 18.06 13.08 13.16
C MET A 555 17.97 12.30 11.84
N LEU A 556 18.60 12.80 10.76
CA LEU A 556 18.63 12.14 9.45
C LEU A 556 19.23 10.73 9.51
N ARG A 557 20.19 10.50 10.42
CA ARG A 557 20.92 9.23 10.50
C ARG A 557 20.28 8.17 11.40
N TYR A 558 19.65 8.59 12.50
CA TYR A 558 19.27 7.67 13.59
C TYR A 558 17.77 7.59 13.84
N VAL A 559 16.94 8.48 13.26
CA VAL A 559 15.49 8.42 13.40
C VAL A 559 14.91 7.53 12.28
N PRO A 560 14.35 6.36 12.59
CA PRO A 560 13.95 5.37 11.58
C PRO A 560 12.67 5.73 10.82
N ASP A 561 11.80 6.56 11.40
CA ASP A 561 10.47 6.91 10.90
C ASP A 561 10.39 8.35 10.38
N LEU A 562 11.52 8.91 9.94
CA LEU A 562 11.56 10.26 9.38
C LEU A 562 10.88 10.30 8.00
N ALA A 563 9.86 11.14 7.83
CA ALA A 563 9.21 11.34 6.54
C ALA A 563 10.13 12.03 5.51
N GLU A 564 9.97 11.68 4.24
CA GLU A 564 10.73 12.22 3.10
C GLU A 564 10.61 13.75 3.00
N SER A 565 9.42 14.28 3.28
CA SER A 565 9.17 15.72 3.28
C SER A 565 10.10 16.45 4.26
N HIS A 566 10.33 15.91 5.44
CA HIS A 566 11.22 16.51 6.44
C HIS A 566 12.69 16.48 6.00
N ALA A 567 13.14 15.38 5.40
CA ALA A 567 14.50 15.28 4.89
C ALA A 567 14.76 16.29 3.75
N ILE A 568 13.83 16.41 2.81
CA ILE A 568 13.94 17.37 1.69
C ILE A 568 13.79 18.82 2.17
N ILE A 569 12.97 19.09 3.18
CA ILE A 569 12.90 20.41 3.81
C ILE A 569 14.27 20.82 4.38
N THR A 570 14.97 19.92 5.08
CA THR A 570 16.32 20.18 5.60
C THR A 570 17.33 20.40 4.47
N LEU A 571 17.19 19.68 3.36
CA LEU A 571 18.00 19.91 2.16
C LEU A 571 17.72 21.29 1.53
N SER A 572 16.44 21.68 1.45
CA SER A 572 16.01 23.00 0.97
C SER A 572 16.57 24.13 1.84
N ASP A 573 16.61 23.96 3.17
CA ASP A 573 17.26 24.93 4.06
C ASP A 573 18.75 25.11 3.76
N ALA A 574 19.46 24.02 3.49
CA ALA A 574 20.88 24.07 3.17
C ALA A 574 21.13 24.75 1.81
N LEU A 575 20.24 24.53 0.84
CA LEU A 575 20.26 25.21 -0.46
C LEU A 575 20.01 26.72 -0.30
N ASN A 576 19.00 27.11 0.48
CA ASN A 576 18.69 28.52 0.74
C ASN A 576 19.78 29.24 1.54
N GLN A 577 20.54 28.53 2.37
CA GLN A 577 21.63 29.08 3.17
C GLN A 577 23.02 28.87 2.54
N GLN A 578 23.11 28.59 1.23
CA GLN A 578 24.36 28.27 0.54
C GLN A 578 25.47 29.34 0.68
N GLU A 579 25.08 30.62 0.82
CA GLU A 579 26.01 31.75 0.97
C GLU A 579 26.51 31.92 2.42
N ASN A 580 25.84 31.31 3.40
CA ASN A 580 26.18 31.46 4.80
C ASN A 580 27.40 30.57 5.16
N PRO A 581 28.53 31.15 5.63
CA PRO A 581 29.71 30.37 6.00
C PRO A 581 29.46 29.38 7.15
N ALA A 582 28.51 29.71 8.05
CA ALA A 582 28.14 28.89 9.21
C ALA A 582 27.18 27.74 8.86
N ALA A 583 26.50 27.82 7.72
CA ALA A 583 25.69 26.71 7.22
C ALA A 583 26.57 25.62 6.62
N PRO A 584 26.15 24.35 6.71
CA PRO A 584 26.87 23.27 6.08
C PRO A 584 26.71 23.27 4.57
N THR A 585 27.62 22.60 3.89
CA THR A 585 27.52 22.38 2.45
C THR A 585 26.35 21.46 2.10
N VAL A 586 25.72 21.75 0.95
CA VAL A 586 24.63 20.96 0.40
C VAL A 586 25.05 19.49 0.22
N ALA A 587 26.27 19.25 -0.25
CA ALA A 587 26.83 17.92 -0.43
C ALA A 587 26.86 17.11 0.89
N ARG A 588 27.14 17.75 2.03
CA ARG A 588 27.16 17.08 3.33
C ARG A 588 25.76 16.73 3.80
N VAL A 589 24.78 17.61 3.62
CA VAL A 589 23.38 17.33 3.97
C VAL A 589 22.84 16.21 3.08
N LEU A 590 23.09 16.28 1.77
CA LEU A 590 22.68 15.26 0.83
C LEU A 590 23.30 13.89 1.15
N GLN A 591 24.56 13.84 1.61
CA GLN A 591 25.18 12.59 2.07
C GLN A 591 24.37 11.92 3.20
N HIS A 592 23.83 12.71 4.13
CA HIS A 592 23.02 12.22 5.25
C HIS A 592 21.59 11.85 4.82
N VAL A 593 21.03 12.52 3.82
CA VAL A 593 19.73 12.15 3.22
C VAL A 593 19.84 10.82 2.46
N LEU A 594 20.97 10.57 1.80
CA LEU A 594 21.22 9.32 1.06
C LEU A 594 21.78 8.19 1.93
N ALA A 595 21.98 8.44 3.23
CA ALA A 595 22.37 7.40 4.17
C ALA A 595 21.17 6.49 4.48
N PRO A 596 21.37 5.19 4.75
CA PRO A 596 20.29 4.29 5.16
C PRO A 596 19.60 4.79 6.43
N PRO A 597 18.27 4.62 6.57
CA PRO A 597 17.36 3.80 5.74
C PRO A 597 16.93 4.46 4.41
N PRO A 598 16.64 3.66 3.36
CA PRO A 598 16.22 4.20 2.06
C PRO A 598 14.78 4.76 2.12
N PHE A 599 14.58 5.93 1.52
CA PHE A 599 13.28 6.57 1.37
C PHE A 599 12.43 5.94 0.25
N SER A 600 11.10 6.09 0.35
CA SER A 600 10.17 5.66 -0.69
C SER A 600 10.30 6.57 -1.92
N LYS A 601 10.65 6.00 -3.08
CA LYS A 601 10.88 6.78 -4.32
C LYS A 601 9.70 7.69 -4.69
N PRO A 602 8.42 7.24 -4.69
CA PRO A 602 7.30 8.12 -5.00
C PRO A 602 7.15 9.27 -3.99
N ALA A 603 7.29 9.00 -2.70
CA ALA A 603 7.17 10.01 -1.65
C ALA A 603 8.32 11.03 -1.72
N LEU A 604 9.54 10.58 -2.01
CA LEU A 604 10.70 11.42 -2.23
C LEU A 604 10.50 12.36 -3.42
N ARG A 605 10.01 11.86 -4.55
CA ARG A 605 9.70 12.67 -5.74
C ARG A 605 8.62 13.71 -5.46
N MET A 606 7.58 13.36 -4.71
CA MET A 606 6.57 14.32 -4.26
C MET A 606 7.15 15.39 -3.32
N ALA A 607 8.00 14.99 -2.36
CA ALA A 607 8.65 15.91 -1.44
C ALA A 607 9.61 16.88 -2.16
N LEU A 608 10.40 16.36 -3.11
CA LEU A 608 11.26 17.16 -4.00
C LEU A 608 10.43 18.23 -4.72
N ARG A 609 9.34 17.82 -5.38
CA ARG A 609 8.46 18.74 -6.13
C ARG A 609 7.78 19.79 -5.24
N ALA A 610 7.47 19.43 -3.99
CA ALA A 610 6.79 20.33 -3.06
C ALA A 610 7.71 21.37 -2.42
N HIS A 611 9.00 21.08 -2.25
CA HIS A 611 9.92 21.88 -1.44
C HIS A 611 11.12 22.46 -2.20
N ILE A 612 11.37 22.03 -3.43
CA ILE A 612 12.42 22.56 -4.31
C ILE A 612 11.76 22.96 -5.62
N SER A 613 11.68 24.26 -5.89
CA SER A 613 11.07 24.80 -7.11
C SER A 613 12.05 25.55 -8.02
N ASP A 614 13.18 26.01 -7.48
CA ASP A 614 14.16 26.82 -8.22
C ASP A 614 15.08 25.95 -9.08
N ASN A 615 15.20 26.31 -10.36
CA ASN A 615 16.08 25.66 -11.33
C ASN A 615 17.55 25.70 -10.88
N ALA A 616 17.98 26.77 -10.20
CA ALA A 616 19.36 26.88 -9.71
C ALA A 616 19.67 25.79 -8.66
N HIS A 617 18.75 25.55 -7.73
CA HIS A 617 18.88 24.50 -6.72
C HIS A 617 18.91 23.09 -7.34
N ILE A 618 18.10 22.85 -8.37
CA ILE A 618 18.07 21.57 -9.09
C ILE A 618 19.41 21.32 -9.79
N LEU A 619 19.97 22.33 -10.47
CA LEU A 619 21.28 22.23 -11.12
C LEU A 619 22.42 21.97 -10.12
N ILE A 620 22.39 22.59 -8.94
CA ILE A 620 23.37 22.33 -7.87
C ILE A 620 23.32 20.87 -7.43
N LEU A 621 22.12 20.33 -7.19
CA LEU A 621 21.95 18.93 -6.79
C LEU A 621 22.44 17.96 -7.88
N LEU A 622 22.09 18.23 -9.15
CA LEU A 622 22.59 17.45 -10.28
C LEU A 622 24.12 17.50 -10.37
N ASP A 623 24.74 18.68 -10.30
CA ASP A 623 26.20 18.81 -10.38
C ASP A 623 26.94 18.08 -9.24
N ILE A 624 26.37 18.05 -8.03
CA ILE A 624 26.89 17.26 -6.90
C ILE A 624 26.81 15.76 -7.20
N VAL A 625 25.65 15.28 -7.66
CA VAL A 625 25.43 13.86 -8.02
C VAL A 625 26.38 13.44 -9.14
N PHE A 626 26.49 14.22 -10.20
CA PHE A 626 27.43 13.96 -11.30
C PHE A 626 28.89 14.03 -10.85
N GLY A 627 29.22 14.97 -9.96
CA GLY A 627 30.53 15.06 -9.32
C GLY A 627 30.90 13.76 -8.59
N TRP A 628 29.99 13.22 -7.79
CA TRP A 628 30.22 11.96 -7.08
C TRP A 628 30.34 10.75 -8.02
N ILE A 629 29.51 10.66 -9.06
CA ILE A 629 29.62 9.60 -10.07
C ILE A 629 31.00 9.64 -10.72
N ARG A 630 31.47 10.83 -11.12
CA ARG A 630 32.79 11.05 -11.71
C ARG A 630 33.92 10.64 -10.78
N THR A 631 33.85 11.03 -9.50
CA THR A 631 34.87 10.69 -8.50
C THR A 631 34.96 9.18 -8.27
N VAL A 632 33.83 8.47 -8.22
CA VAL A 632 33.79 7.03 -8.03
C VAL A 632 34.33 6.28 -9.25
N LEU A 633 33.98 6.71 -10.46
CA LEU A 633 34.40 6.04 -11.70
C LEU A 633 35.89 6.22 -12.01
N HIS A 634 36.47 7.37 -11.67
CA HIS A 634 37.90 7.63 -11.85
C HIS A 634 38.75 7.29 -10.61
N ALA A 635 38.17 6.64 -9.61
CA ALA A 635 38.94 6.18 -8.46
C ALA A 635 39.99 5.15 -8.91
N PRO A 636 41.25 5.24 -8.43
CA PRO A 636 42.30 4.31 -8.83
C PRO A 636 41.95 2.88 -8.36
N LEU A 637 42.17 1.89 -9.24
CA LEU A 637 41.90 0.46 -8.99
C LEU A 637 42.79 -0.18 -7.90
N THR A 638 43.68 0.59 -7.27
CA THR A 638 44.52 0.14 -6.17
C THR A 638 43.65 -0.15 -4.95
N GLY A 639 43.64 -1.41 -4.50
CA GLY A 639 42.78 -1.96 -3.44
C GLY A 639 42.91 -1.37 -2.04
N ASP A 640 43.51 -0.20 -1.88
CA ASP A 640 43.44 0.59 -0.66
C ASP A 640 42.12 1.36 -0.61
N ALA A 641 41.04 0.65 -0.29
CA ALA A 641 39.70 1.20 -0.01
C ALA A 641 39.66 2.23 1.15
N LYS A 642 40.82 2.64 1.69
CA LYS A 642 40.98 3.64 2.74
C LYS A 642 41.38 5.03 2.20
N GLN A 643 41.83 5.14 0.95
CA GLN A 643 42.07 6.41 0.26
C GLN A 643 40.96 6.66 -0.77
N GLU A 644 39.70 6.67 -0.33
CA GLU A 644 38.62 7.16 -1.18
C GLU A 644 38.79 8.68 -1.39
N VAL A 645 38.77 9.10 -2.66
CA VAL A 645 39.05 10.46 -3.11
C VAL A 645 38.05 11.43 -2.48
N ARG A 646 38.52 12.17 -1.49
CA ARG A 646 37.80 13.27 -0.85
C ARG A 646 37.72 14.45 -1.81
N SER A 647 36.54 15.05 -1.95
CA SER A 647 36.40 16.30 -2.71
C SER A 647 37.08 17.43 -1.94
N SER A 648 37.96 18.20 -2.59
CA SER A 648 38.64 19.34 -1.96
C SER A 648 37.63 20.43 -1.56
N GLU A 649 37.83 21.04 -0.39
CA GLU A 649 37.03 22.19 0.06
C GLU A 649 37.26 23.38 -0.87
N GLY A 650 36.18 24.07 -1.28
CA GLY A 650 36.28 25.20 -2.20
C GLY A 650 34.93 25.72 -2.69
N LEU A 651 34.99 26.68 -3.62
CA LEU A 651 33.84 27.16 -4.38
C LEU A 651 33.86 26.47 -5.75
N ARG A 652 32.77 25.82 -6.13
CA ARG A 652 32.61 25.19 -7.44
C ARG A 652 31.53 25.91 -8.23
N THR A 653 31.84 26.25 -9.46
CA THR A 653 30.88 26.81 -10.42
C THR A 653 30.36 25.69 -11.31
N ILE A 654 29.05 25.64 -11.51
CA ILE A 654 28.41 24.65 -12.38
C ILE A 654 28.83 24.96 -13.83
N PRO A 655 29.28 23.96 -14.61
CA PRO A 655 29.69 24.18 -16.00
C PRO A 655 28.60 24.91 -16.78
N THR A 656 28.99 25.83 -17.67
CA THR A 656 28.08 26.58 -18.57
C THR A 656 27.07 27.51 -17.89
N THR A 657 27.17 27.74 -16.57
CA THR A 657 26.29 28.68 -15.83
C THR A 657 27.09 29.60 -14.89
N SER A 658 26.45 30.67 -14.39
CA SER A 658 27.03 31.57 -13.38
C SER A 658 26.80 31.09 -11.94
N ILE A 659 26.18 29.93 -11.75
CA ILE A 659 25.78 29.42 -10.44
C ILE A 659 27.00 28.81 -9.75
N SER A 660 27.28 29.23 -8.52
CA SER A 660 28.39 28.72 -7.71
C SER A 660 27.91 28.24 -6.33
N TYR A 661 28.51 27.16 -5.83
CA TYR A 661 28.17 26.58 -4.53
C TYR A 661 29.41 26.08 -3.79
N ARG A 662 29.31 25.96 -2.47
CA ARG A 662 30.40 25.50 -1.60
C ARG A 662 30.54 23.97 -1.62
N THR A 663 31.74 23.48 -1.89
CA THR A 663 32.12 22.07 -1.74
C THR A 663 32.88 21.86 -0.43
N SER A 664 32.75 20.67 0.15
CA SER A 664 33.49 20.29 1.36
C SER A 664 34.08 18.89 1.21
N ASP A 665 34.96 18.54 2.14
CA ASP A 665 35.51 17.19 2.30
C ASP A 665 34.40 16.20 2.70
N VAL A 666 33.66 15.72 1.70
CA VAL A 666 32.53 14.80 1.85
C VAL A 666 32.84 13.53 1.08
N ARG A 667 32.66 12.41 1.78
CA ARG A 667 32.72 11.07 1.19
C ARG A 667 31.46 10.82 0.36
N ALA A 668 31.62 10.48 -0.91
CA ALA A 668 30.50 10.10 -1.76
C ALA A 668 29.71 8.92 -1.15
N PRO A 669 28.38 8.97 -1.12
CA PRO A 669 27.54 7.81 -0.75
C PRO A 669 27.74 6.62 -1.69
N ALA A 670 27.13 5.49 -1.37
CA ALA A 670 27.14 4.32 -2.25
C ALA A 670 26.64 4.69 -3.66
N ILE A 671 27.35 4.27 -4.70
CA ILE A 671 27.05 4.64 -6.09
C ILE A 671 25.60 4.36 -6.49
N GLN A 672 25.02 3.26 -5.98
CA GLN A 672 23.62 2.90 -6.22
C GLN A 672 22.65 3.94 -5.67
N ALA A 673 22.92 4.50 -4.49
CA ALA A 673 22.09 5.54 -3.88
C ALA A 673 22.22 6.87 -4.65
N VAL A 674 23.44 7.19 -5.10
CA VAL A 674 23.71 8.40 -5.91
C VAL A 674 23.00 8.34 -7.27
N VAL A 675 23.10 7.21 -7.97
CA VAL A 675 22.44 6.99 -9.26
C VAL A 675 20.92 6.99 -9.10
N SER A 676 20.39 6.26 -8.11
CA SER A 676 18.94 6.23 -7.84
C SER A 676 18.40 7.64 -7.53
N PHE A 677 19.12 8.44 -6.75
CA PHE A 677 18.70 9.81 -6.47
C PHE A 677 18.79 10.72 -7.70
N GLY A 678 19.80 10.51 -8.56
CA GLY A 678 19.90 11.18 -9.85
C GLY A 678 18.72 10.87 -10.77
N GLU A 679 18.29 9.60 -10.83
CA GLU A 679 17.06 9.19 -11.53
C GLU A 679 15.84 9.89 -10.95
N ASP A 680 15.66 9.89 -9.63
CA ASP A 680 14.52 10.54 -8.96
C ASP A 680 14.48 12.06 -9.22
N LEU A 681 15.63 12.73 -9.28
CA LEU A 681 15.73 14.16 -9.66
C LEU A 681 15.29 14.40 -11.10
N LEU A 682 15.78 13.58 -12.05
CA LEU A 682 15.42 13.71 -13.46
C LEU A 682 13.94 13.37 -13.67
N ASP A 683 13.44 12.27 -13.12
CA ASP A 683 12.02 11.91 -13.20
C ASP A 683 11.09 13.01 -12.66
N THR A 684 11.54 13.76 -11.65
CA THR A 684 10.72 14.84 -11.05
C THR A 684 10.79 16.13 -11.84
N PHE A 685 11.98 16.54 -12.29
CA PHE A 685 12.23 17.89 -12.79
C PHE A 685 12.61 17.96 -14.28
N PHE A 686 12.77 16.84 -14.98
CA PHE A 686 13.18 16.85 -16.39
C PHE A 686 12.26 17.69 -17.29
N PRO A 687 10.91 17.64 -17.19
CA PRO A 687 10.04 18.53 -17.96
C PRO A 687 10.29 20.01 -17.66
N GLN A 688 10.54 20.37 -16.40
CA GLN A 688 10.82 21.75 -15.98
C GLN A 688 12.17 22.24 -16.53
N LEU A 689 13.21 21.40 -16.46
CA LEU A 689 14.52 21.73 -17.02
C LEU A 689 14.44 21.90 -18.54
N LEU A 690 13.69 21.04 -19.25
CA LEU A 690 13.51 21.17 -20.71
C LEU A 690 12.83 22.49 -21.12
N THR A 691 11.96 23.07 -20.28
CA THR A 691 11.33 24.35 -20.60
C THR A 691 12.27 25.56 -20.48
N ASP A 692 13.34 25.46 -19.70
CA ASP A 692 14.28 26.55 -19.47
C ASP A 692 15.56 26.37 -20.32
N SER A 693 15.73 27.26 -21.30
CA SER A 693 16.87 27.23 -22.24
C SER A 693 18.23 27.41 -21.56
N ALA A 694 18.28 28.04 -20.38
CA ALA A 694 19.52 28.21 -19.62
C ALA A 694 20.09 26.87 -19.12
N THR A 695 19.24 25.85 -18.95
CA THR A 695 19.66 24.53 -18.41
C THR A 695 20.12 23.57 -19.50
N HIS A 696 19.81 23.84 -20.78
CA HIS A 696 20.04 22.91 -21.90
C HIS A 696 21.51 22.59 -22.10
N ALA A 697 22.40 23.58 -21.94
CA ALA A 697 23.85 23.37 -22.08
C ALA A 697 24.39 22.40 -21.01
N SER A 698 23.90 22.52 -19.78
CA SER A 698 24.26 21.62 -18.68
C SER A 698 23.70 20.21 -18.89
N LEU A 699 22.44 20.08 -19.35
CA LEU A 699 21.83 18.79 -19.69
C LEU A 699 22.57 18.07 -20.83
N ALA A 700 22.99 18.81 -21.86
CA ALA A 700 23.77 18.25 -22.97
C ALA A 700 25.12 17.71 -22.47
N GLU A 701 25.80 18.46 -21.60
CA GLU A 701 27.06 18.02 -20.99
C GLU A 701 26.87 16.79 -20.09
N TYR A 702 25.82 16.76 -19.27
CA TYR A 702 25.49 15.58 -18.45
C TYR A 702 25.18 14.36 -19.30
N THR A 703 24.45 14.52 -20.40
CA THR A 703 24.15 13.43 -21.35
C THR A 703 25.43 12.88 -21.98
N ARG A 704 26.34 13.78 -22.41
CA ARG A 704 27.65 13.41 -22.96
C ARG A 704 28.47 12.58 -21.97
N VAL A 705 28.54 13.04 -20.73
CA VAL A 705 29.30 12.40 -19.64
C VAL A 705 28.70 11.04 -19.27
N LEU A 706 27.37 10.94 -19.11
CA LEU A 706 26.69 9.67 -18.82
C LEU A 706 26.86 8.65 -19.96
N THR A 707 26.82 9.10 -21.22
CA THR A 707 27.04 8.22 -22.38
C THR A 707 28.47 7.66 -22.38
N GLN A 708 29.46 8.48 -22.04
CA GLN A 708 30.83 8.02 -21.86
C GLN A 708 30.93 6.98 -20.72
N TYR A 709 30.36 7.28 -19.55
CA TYR A 709 30.43 6.37 -18.40
C TYR A 709 29.70 5.05 -18.60
N THR A 710 28.53 5.06 -19.24
CA THR A 710 27.82 3.82 -19.59
C THR A 710 28.64 2.97 -20.55
N SER A 711 29.34 3.57 -21.51
CA SER A 711 30.25 2.84 -22.40
C SER A 711 31.43 2.22 -21.65
N GLU A 712 32.03 2.94 -20.70
CA GLU A 712 33.13 2.45 -19.85
C GLU A 712 32.66 1.29 -18.95
N LEU A 713 31.47 1.42 -18.34
CA LEU A 713 30.88 0.35 -17.52
C LEU A 713 30.52 -0.90 -18.33
N GLN A 714 30.06 -0.76 -19.58
CA GLN A 714 29.83 -1.90 -20.46
C GLN A 714 31.14 -2.65 -20.78
N ILE A 715 32.24 -1.91 -20.97
CA ILE A 715 33.57 -2.51 -21.15
C ILE A 715 34.00 -3.25 -19.87
N LEU A 716 33.86 -2.62 -18.70
CA LEU A 716 34.18 -3.26 -17.41
C LEU A 716 33.33 -4.51 -17.15
N THR A 717 32.05 -4.49 -17.52
CA THR A 717 31.15 -5.65 -17.39
C THR A 717 31.60 -6.81 -18.28
N LYS A 718 32.07 -6.52 -19.51
CA LYS A 718 32.66 -7.53 -20.39
C LYS A 718 33.96 -8.12 -19.81
N LEU A 719 34.76 -7.30 -19.12
CA LEU A 719 35.99 -7.74 -18.45
C LEU A 719 35.75 -8.51 -17.15
N GLN A 720 34.55 -8.39 -16.55
CA GLN A 720 34.22 -9.05 -15.29
C GLN A 720 34.36 -10.58 -15.37
N THR A 721 33.87 -11.20 -16.45
CA THR A 721 33.92 -12.67 -16.59
C THR A 721 35.34 -13.19 -16.79
N PRO A 722 36.17 -12.64 -17.71
CA PRO A 722 37.59 -12.99 -17.82
C PRO A 722 38.39 -12.73 -16.54
N LEU A 723 38.17 -11.60 -15.86
CA LEU A 723 38.89 -11.30 -14.61
C LEU A 723 38.47 -12.22 -13.47
N ALA A 724 37.19 -12.62 -13.43
CA ALA A 724 36.71 -13.60 -12.46
C ALA A 724 37.35 -14.98 -12.68
N THR A 725 37.53 -15.42 -13.93
CA THR A 725 38.23 -16.68 -14.21
C THR A 725 39.70 -16.60 -13.83
N PHE A 726 40.41 -15.51 -14.18
CA PHE A 726 41.78 -15.29 -13.73
C PHE A 726 41.89 -15.27 -12.19
N GLY A 727 41.02 -14.52 -11.51
CA GLY A 727 40.99 -14.46 -10.06
C GLY A 727 40.66 -15.79 -9.39
N GLN A 728 39.80 -16.62 -10.00
CA GLN A 728 39.56 -17.99 -9.54
C GLN A 728 40.77 -18.88 -9.77
N THR A 729 41.49 -18.76 -10.89
CA THR A 729 42.72 -19.53 -11.14
C THR A 729 43.84 -19.14 -10.18
N ASP A 730 44.02 -17.86 -9.86
CA ASP A 730 45.02 -17.40 -8.90
C ASP A 730 44.63 -17.76 -7.46
N LYS A 731 43.34 -17.67 -7.10
CA LYS A 731 42.86 -18.18 -5.81
C LYS A 731 43.00 -19.70 -5.71
N ALA A 732 42.79 -20.45 -6.79
CA ALA A 732 43.00 -21.90 -6.81
C ALA A 732 44.49 -22.26 -6.69
N LYS A 733 45.38 -21.50 -7.34
CA LYS A 733 46.84 -21.64 -7.18
C LYS A 733 47.30 -21.30 -5.76
N ASN A 734 46.76 -20.25 -5.15
CA ASN A 734 47.14 -19.80 -3.81
C ASN A 734 46.48 -20.59 -2.67
N ASN A 735 45.29 -21.17 -2.89
CA ASN A 735 44.58 -22.02 -1.91
C ASN A 735 44.88 -23.51 -2.05
N ALA A 736 45.69 -23.93 -3.03
CA ALA A 736 46.21 -25.28 -3.09
C ALA A 736 47.12 -25.52 -1.88
N LYS A 737 46.54 -26.03 -0.78
CA LYS A 737 47.33 -26.64 0.29
C LYS A 737 48.14 -27.78 -0.34
N PRO A 738 49.43 -27.94 0.00
CA PRO A 738 50.20 -29.07 -0.47
C PRO A 738 49.57 -30.34 0.11
N ASP A 739 48.86 -31.10 -0.73
CA ASP A 739 48.48 -32.47 -0.38
C ASP A 739 49.78 -33.25 -0.10
N PRO A 740 49.85 -34.04 0.99
CA PRO A 740 50.96 -34.95 1.21
C PRO A 740 50.84 -36.16 0.25
N LYS A 741 50.81 -35.91 -1.06
CA LYS A 741 50.96 -36.97 -2.06
C LYS A 741 52.36 -37.56 -1.90
N SER A 742 52.45 -38.89 -1.80
CA SER A 742 53.71 -39.64 -1.82
C SER A 742 54.62 -39.09 -2.92
N LYS A 743 55.88 -38.73 -2.59
CA LYS A 743 56.88 -38.20 -3.56
C LYS A 743 56.93 -39.02 -4.85
N ARG A 744 56.65 -40.33 -4.77
CA ARG A 744 56.61 -41.24 -5.92
C ARG A 744 55.45 -40.97 -6.87
N LEU A 745 54.26 -40.67 -6.35
CA LEU A 745 53.08 -40.32 -7.15
C LEU A 745 53.28 -38.94 -7.81
N ALA A 746 53.85 -37.99 -7.07
CA ALA A 746 54.17 -36.65 -7.60
C ALA A 746 55.21 -36.70 -8.73
N LEU A 747 56.27 -37.53 -8.59
CA LEU A 747 57.26 -37.73 -9.65
C LEU A 747 56.67 -38.45 -10.88
N HIS A 748 55.77 -39.41 -10.66
CA HIS A 748 55.08 -40.10 -11.76
C HIS A 748 54.14 -39.15 -12.52
N GLU A 749 53.29 -38.39 -11.81
CA GLU A 749 52.44 -37.35 -12.42
C GLU A 749 53.28 -36.28 -13.15
N ALA A 750 54.38 -35.83 -12.55
CA ALA A 750 55.29 -34.87 -13.18
C ALA A 750 55.94 -35.44 -14.46
N SER A 751 56.36 -36.72 -14.46
CA SER A 751 56.94 -37.37 -15.64
C SER A 751 55.98 -37.49 -16.82
N LEU A 752 54.66 -37.58 -16.55
CA LEU A 752 53.62 -37.59 -17.59
C LEU A 752 53.39 -36.21 -18.22
N LEU A 753 53.78 -35.15 -17.52
CA LEU A 753 53.67 -33.75 -17.98
C LEU A 753 54.95 -33.25 -18.66
N VAL A 754 56.04 -34.04 -18.64
CA VAL A 754 57.26 -33.70 -19.37
C VAL A 754 57.01 -33.93 -20.86
N PRO A 755 57.17 -32.90 -21.72
CA PRO A 755 57.06 -33.07 -23.15
C PRO A 755 58.12 -34.06 -23.66
N LEU A 756 57.87 -34.71 -24.81
CA LEU A 756 58.77 -35.69 -25.46
C LEU A 756 60.23 -35.22 -25.61
N TYR A 757 60.47 -33.90 -25.57
CA TYR A 757 61.78 -33.28 -25.51
C TYR A 757 61.79 -32.14 -24.49
N SER A 758 62.62 -32.23 -23.46
CA SER A 758 62.95 -31.13 -22.54
C SER A 758 64.47 -30.99 -22.44
N ARG A 759 64.96 -29.75 -22.32
CA ARG A 759 66.39 -29.45 -22.08
C ARG A 759 66.53 -28.94 -20.67
N GLU A 760 67.06 -29.78 -19.79
CA GLU A 760 67.42 -29.39 -18.42
C GLU A 760 68.91 -29.10 -18.37
N SER A 761 69.26 -27.88 -17.98
CA SER A 761 70.66 -27.49 -17.71
C SER A 761 70.95 -27.74 -16.23
N LEU A 762 71.86 -28.67 -15.95
CA LEU A 762 72.41 -28.86 -14.61
C LEU A 762 73.59 -27.90 -14.43
N GLU A 763 73.59 -27.15 -13.34
CA GLU A 763 74.80 -26.47 -12.86
C GLU A 763 75.76 -27.55 -12.35
N ILE A 764 76.95 -27.63 -12.95
CA ILE A 764 78.05 -28.52 -12.53
C ILE A 764 79.01 -27.75 -11.65
#